data_AF-A0A672P7W1-F1
#
_entry.id   AF-A0A672P7W1-F1
#
_cell.length_a   1.000
_cell.length_b   1.000
_cell.length_c   1.000
_cell.angle_alpha   90.00
_cell.angle_beta   90.00
_cell.angle_gamma   90.00
#
_symmetry.space_group_name_H-M   'P 1'
#
loop_
_entity.id
_entity.type
_entity.pdbx_description
1 polymer ?
#
loop_
_entity_poly.entity_id
_entity_poly.type
_entity_poly.pdbx_seq_one_letter_code
_entity_poly.pdbx_strand_id
1 'polypeptide(L)'
;MKGLRWTLLGVLCCAGIASSITREYFFAIKEIQWDYAPSGKNLIQNKTIEEDEEARVFLERGEQRIGRLYKKAVYLQYTDATYRQEIEKPKWLVYLGPLISAEEDDVVIVHLKNMVEKADDSVAPGKSFTYVWTLPASHTPGKDDTNCLTRIYHSHVKAPRDIASGLIGPLIICKKGSLDVHDKTADYLYALMFTVSDENLSWYLDENIRTYCTAPAKVNKDDEGFQESNKMHSINGYVYGNLPDLSMCMGNKIHWHLFGMGNEVDLHSAFFHGQILMDKRHHVDTVSLFPATFVNVEMVADNPGQWLLSCQVNDHLEAGMQAVFEIKKCFPNVHKPRPFGEVRQYYIAAEEIIWDYGPTGINQYSGKKLADDNVSDTFFDNRNDRIGGKYKKVQYVEYTDNTFSKRKERTPEEQHLGILGPVIRAEEEDTIKVTFRNKASRPYSIQPHGVQYNIEMDGTLYHNVLEAVDPIRDTNSGLVGPLLICKPKTLKSGKQKNMDKEFHLLATVFDENLSWHLDDNINRSAKKPKSVNKEDEDFQESNKMHSLNGYMYGNLKGLSMCKGDKVSWHLSGLGSEVDIHGLYFEGNRFLYKDTRRDTINVFPHISHTVIMEPDSMGTFEVGCKTTDHYHGGMRANYTVEKCHFWNRQSETMLHQKKYYIAAVEMDWDYSPTRTWEEQMHHGLKDSPGNEFLKKEGKFIGSKYKKVLYREYTDDTFTKPKERSADMEHLGIMGPMIHGKVGEKVKIVFKNMAKRPYSIHAHGVKTDSPQVALTRPGKIWQLYSRQMEGKTGHVVTWFISFGHI
;
A
#
# COMPACT_ATOMS: atom_id res chain seq x y z
N MET A 1 39.64 -79.95 -3.97
CA MET A 1 39.27 -79.62 -2.58
C MET A 1 38.93 -78.14 -2.49
N LYS A 2 37.72 -77.82 -2.02
CA LYS A 2 37.23 -76.52 -1.50
C LYS A 2 37.35 -75.32 -2.47
N GLY A 3 36.27 -74.70 -2.97
CA GLY A 3 34.99 -74.41 -2.33
C GLY A 3 34.83 -72.89 -2.26
N LEU A 4 34.23 -72.33 -3.30
CA LEU A 4 33.96 -70.91 -3.52
C LEU A 4 33.07 -70.35 -2.40
N ARG A 5 33.50 -69.29 -1.70
CA ARG A 5 32.69 -68.63 -0.66
C ARG A 5 32.58 -67.14 -0.96
N TRP A 6 31.36 -66.73 -1.24
CA TRP A 6 30.91 -65.34 -1.36
C TRP A 6 31.02 -64.63 -0.01
N THR A 7 31.40 -63.36 -0.01
CA THR A 7 31.19 -62.47 1.14
C THR A 7 30.60 -61.15 0.64
N LEU A 8 29.35 -60.90 1.02
CA LEU A 8 28.64 -59.63 0.87
C LEU A 8 29.42 -58.52 1.56
N LEU A 9 29.74 -57.44 0.84
CA LEU A 9 30.01 -56.14 1.46
C LEU A 9 28.65 -55.46 1.70
N GLY A 10 28.21 -55.46 2.95
CA GLY A 10 27.10 -54.62 3.40
C GLY A 10 27.54 -53.16 3.39
N VAL A 11 26.94 -52.36 2.51
CA VAL A 11 27.01 -50.90 2.57
C VAL A 11 26.21 -50.48 3.81
N LEU A 12 26.92 -50.04 4.85
CA LEU A 12 26.32 -49.33 5.97
C LEU A 12 25.83 -47.98 5.44
N CYS A 13 24.57 -47.95 5.00
CA CYS A 13 23.86 -46.71 4.74
C CYS A 13 23.57 -46.10 6.11
N CYS A 14 24.43 -45.19 6.58
CA CYS A 14 24.07 -44.28 7.67
C CYS A 14 22.98 -43.35 7.13
N ALA A 15 21.73 -43.81 7.15
CA ALA A 15 20.58 -42.94 7.12
C ALA A 15 20.66 -42.10 8.41
N GLY A 16 21.13 -40.86 8.28
CA GLY A 16 20.98 -39.88 9.34
C GLY A 16 19.49 -39.78 9.66
N ILE A 17 19.12 -40.22 10.86
CA ILE A 17 17.78 -40.05 11.40
C ILE A 17 17.57 -38.54 11.49
N ALA A 18 16.70 -37.99 10.65
CA ALA A 18 16.28 -36.61 10.74
C ALA A 18 15.53 -36.44 12.07
N SER A 19 16.19 -35.87 13.08
CA SER A 19 15.58 -35.56 14.36
C SER A 19 14.71 -34.32 14.19
N SER A 20 13.39 -34.48 14.33
CA SER A 20 12.46 -33.37 14.62
C SER A 20 12.82 -32.80 16.01
N ILE A 21 12.88 -31.47 16.15
CA ILE A 21 13.11 -30.82 17.45
C ILE A 21 11.77 -30.37 18.02
N THR A 22 11.49 -30.73 19.27
CA THR A 22 10.34 -30.19 20.00
C THR A 22 10.75 -28.92 20.72
N ARG A 23 10.04 -27.82 20.47
CA ARG A 23 10.24 -26.51 21.13
C ARG A 23 9.04 -26.20 22.01
N GLU A 24 9.26 -26.09 23.32
CA GLU A 24 8.22 -25.78 24.30
C GLU A 24 8.27 -24.32 24.75
N TYR A 25 7.10 -23.68 24.79
CA TYR A 25 6.90 -22.30 25.25
C TYR A 25 5.78 -22.25 26.29
N PHE A 26 5.98 -21.50 27.38
CA PHE A 26 4.98 -21.31 28.44
C PHE A 26 4.52 -19.86 28.46
N PHE A 27 3.29 -19.60 28.02
CA PHE A 27 2.72 -18.25 27.91
C PHE A 27 1.59 -18.05 28.91
N ALA A 28 1.51 -16.85 29.49
CA ALA A 28 0.33 -16.40 30.20
C ALA A 28 -0.22 -15.09 29.64
N ILE A 29 -1.54 -14.95 29.69
CA ILE A 29 -2.19 -13.68 29.39
C ILE A 29 -2.32 -12.90 30.70
N LYS A 30 -1.84 -11.65 30.71
CA LYS A 30 -2.01 -10.72 31.84
C LYS A 30 -2.50 -9.37 31.37
N GLU A 31 -3.25 -8.70 32.24
CA GLU A 31 -3.65 -7.31 32.06
C GLU A 31 -2.55 -6.38 32.55
N ILE A 32 -2.24 -5.35 31.77
CA ILE A 32 -1.25 -4.32 32.08
C ILE A 32 -1.84 -2.95 31.82
N GLN A 33 -1.25 -1.92 32.44
CA GLN A 33 -1.42 -0.54 32.00
C GLN A 33 -0.36 -0.25 30.96
N TRP A 34 -0.79 0.18 29.79
CA TRP A 34 0.02 0.50 28.63
C TRP A 34 0.08 2.01 28.42
N ASP A 35 1.28 2.50 28.12
CA ASP A 35 1.56 3.90 27.92
C ASP A 35 2.14 4.11 26.53
N TYR A 36 1.34 4.69 25.63
CA TYR A 36 1.73 4.91 24.23
C TYR A 36 2.84 5.96 24.06
N ALA A 37 3.05 6.83 25.07
CA ALA A 37 4.09 7.86 25.05
C ALA A 37 4.66 8.12 26.47
N PRO A 38 5.50 7.21 27.01
CA PRO A 38 5.98 7.30 28.39
C PRO A 38 6.80 8.54 28.71
N SER A 39 7.44 9.14 27.70
CA SER A 39 8.18 10.40 27.88
C SER A 39 7.26 11.60 28.16
N GLY A 40 5.96 11.50 27.84
CA GLY A 40 5.03 12.63 27.86
C GLY A 40 5.37 13.71 26.82
N LYS A 41 6.12 13.35 25.77
CA LYS A 41 6.63 14.28 24.75
C LYS A 41 6.56 13.66 23.35
N ASN A 42 6.46 14.54 22.36
CA ASN A 42 6.86 14.21 21.00
C ASN A 42 8.38 14.30 20.89
N LEU A 43 9.06 13.14 20.89
CA LEU A 43 10.53 13.08 20.89
C LEU A 43 11.14 13.43 19.52
N ILE A 44 10.33 13.38 18.45
CA ILE A 44 10.76 13.72 17.09
C ILE A 44 10.92 15.23 16.95
N GLN A 45 9.92 15.99 17.38
CA GLN A 45 9.95 17.47 17.37
C GLN A 45 10.51 18.08 18.66
N ASN A 46 10.77 17.27 19.69
CA ASN A 46 11.19 17.70 21.03
C ASN A 46 10.21 18.70 21.67
N LYS A 47 8.91 18.44 21.53
CA LYS A 47 7.82 19.23 22.14
C LYS A 47 7.15 18.44 23.26
N THR A 48 6.67 19.13 24.29
CA THR A 48 5.77 18.48 25.25
C THR A 48 4.38 18.30 24.66
N ILE A 49 3.56 17.44 25.27
CA ILE A 49 2.16 17.26 24.81
C ILE A 49 1.45 18.62 24.80
N GLU A 50 1.64 19.48 25.80
CA GLU A 50 0.95 20.78 25.88
C GLU A 50 1.33 21.76 24.76
N GLU A 51 2.53 21.63 24.18
CA GLU A 51 3.08 22.49 23.14
C GLU A 51 2.74 22.02 21.72
N ASP A 52 2.33 20.76 21.56
CA ASP A 52 2.15 20.10 20.28
C ASP A 52 0.66 19.83 20.02
N GLU A 53 0.02 20.72 19.25
CA GLU A 53 -1.43 20.68 18.99
C GLU A 53 -1.90 19.32 18.44
N GLU A 54 -1.12 18.69 17.56
CA GLU A 54 -1.44 17.38 16.99
C GLU A 54 -1.31 16.27 18.04
N ALA A 55 -0.22 16.28 18.82
CA ALA A 55 -0.03 15.28 19.87
C ALA A 55 -1.09 15.38 20.98
N ARG A 56 -1.67 16.56 21.22
CA ARG A 56 -2.74 16.73 22.22
C ARG A 56 -3.99 15.96 21.87
N VAL A 57 -4.34 15.86 20.58
CA VAL A 57 -5.53 15.15 20.11
C VAL A 57 -5.54 13.70 20.63
N PHE A 58 -4.37 13.05 20.63
CA PHE A 58 -4.22 11.63 20.99
C PHE A 58 -3.70 11.40 22.42
N LEU A 59 -2.85 12.28 22.95
CA LEU A 59 -2.13 12.03 24.22
C LEU A 59 -2.70 12.78 25.43
N GLU A 60 -3.42 13.89 25.22
CA GLU A 60 -3.94 14.72 26.31
C GLU A 60 -5.16 14.06 26.97
N ARG A 61 -5.14 14.04 28.31
CA ARG A 61 -6.25 13.55 29.12
C ARG A 61 -7.26 14.68 29.35
N GLY A 62 -8.57 14.40 29.26
CA GLY A 62 -9.61 15.42 29.41
C GLY A 62 -10.93 14.92 30.00
N GLU A 63 -11.96 15.77 29.95
CA GLU A 63 -13.31 15.40 30.38
C GLU A 63 -13.87 14.23 29.56
N GLN A 64 -13.63 14.26 28.26
CA GLN A 64 -14.10 13.28 27.28
C GLN A 64 -12.94 12.67 26.47
N ARG A 65 -11.74 12.59 27.05
CA ARG A 65 -10.53 12.06 26.40
C ARG A 65 -9.77 11.18 27.39
N ILE A 66 -9.40 9.97 26.97
CA ILE A 66 -8.66 9.00 27.78
C ILE A 66 -7.20 9.45 27.94
N GLY A 67 -6.60 9.95 26.85
CA GLY A 67 -5.18 10.32 26.77
C GLY A 67 -4.31 9.11 26.42
N ARG A 68 -3.03 9.13 26.81
CA ARG A 68 -2.03 8.12 26.39
C ARG A 68 -2.00 6.78 27.14
N LEU A 69 -2.77 6.64 28.24
CA LEU A 69 -2.73 5.48 29.13
C LEU A 69 -3.96 4.60 28.95
N TYR A 70 -3.75 3.31 28.63
CA TYR A 70 -4.83 2.34 28.39
C TYR A 70 -4.55 1.02 29.09
N LYS A 71 -5.59 0.38 29.61
CA LYS A 71 -5.53 -1.01 30.04
C LYS A 71 -5.54 -1.94 28.83
N LYS A 72 -4.61 -2.90 28.81
CA LYS A 72 -4.42 -3.87 27.72
C LYS A 72 -4.18 -5.28 28.27
N ALA A 73 -4.36 -6.30 27.43
CA ALA A 73 -3.98 -7.68 27.70
C ALA A 73 -2.80 -8.08 26.82
N VAL A 74 -1.77 -8.70 27.41
CA VAL A 74 -0.54 -9.07 26.72
C VAL A 74 -0.15 -10.52 26.99
N TYR A 75 0.57 -11.12 26.04
CA TYR A 75 1.26 -12.39 26.25
C TYR A 75 2.59 -12.16 26.97
N LEU A 76 2.85 -12.94 28.02
CA LEU A 76 4.11 -12.99 28.75
C LEU A 76 4.67 -14.40 28.73
N GLN A 77 6.00 -14.53 28.63
CA GLN A 77 6.68 -15.83 28.61
C GLN A 77 7.20 -16.23 29.99
N TYR A 78 7.14 -17.51 30.30
CA TYR A 78 7.64 -18.12 31.53
C TYR A 78 8.63 -19.24 31.22
N THR A 79 9.47 -19.54 32.20
CA THR A 79 10.48 -20.61 32.09
C THR A 79 9.86 -22.00 32.03
N ASP A 80 8.73 -22.21 32.71
CA ASP A 80 8.10 -23.51 32.88
C ASP A 80 6.60 -23.41 33.23
N ALA A 81 5.96 -24.58 33.39
CA ALA A 81 4.54 -24.73 33.71
C ALA A 81 4.12 -24.20 35.10
N THR A 82 5.06 -23.74 35.94
CA THR A 82 4.73 -23.12 37.23
C THR A 82 4.30 -21.66 37.07
N TYR A 83 4.64 -21.01 35.95
CA TYR A 83 4.36 -19.60 35.67
C TYR A 83 4.87 -18.63 36.75
N ARG A 84 6.00 -18.94 37.39
CA ARG A 84 6.59 -18.12 38.47
C ARG A 84 7.68 -17.17 37.99
N GLN A 85 8.58 -17.65 37.14
CA GLN A 85 9.70 -16.87 36.62
C GLN A 85 9.42 -16.45 35.18
N GLU A 86 9.27 -15.15 34.98
CA GLU A 86 9.05 -14.53 33.67
C GLU A 86 10.36 -14.44 32.90
N ILE A 87 10.31 -14.68 31.59
CA ILE A 87 11.42 -14.46 30.67
C ILE A 87 11.30 -13.04 30.14
N GLU A 88 12.31 -12.22 30.40
CA GLU A 88 12.36 -10.85 29.93
C GLU A 88 12.48 -10.81 28.40
N LYS A 89 11.56 -10.09 27.76
CA LYS A 89 11.59 -9.85 26.31
C LYS A 89 12.47 -8.64 25.98
N PRO A 90 13.09 -8.61 24.79
CA PRO A 90 13.74 -7.41 24.28
C PRO A 90 12.84 -6.17 24.40
N LYS A 91 13.39 -5.04 24.84
CA LYS A 91 12.58 -3.84 25.11
C LYS A 91 11.86 -3.30 23.87
N TRP A 92 12.42 -3.51 22.68
CA TRP A 92 11.81 -3.14 21.41
C TRP A 92 10.60 -4.02 21.01
N LEU A 93 10.35 -5.17 21.66
CA LEU A 93 9.10 -5.94 21.49
C LEU A 93 7.94 -5.33 22.28
N VAL A 94 8.23 -4.51 23.29
CA VAL A 94 7.23 -3.66 23.91
C VAL A 94 6.04 -4.46 24.50
N TYR A 95 4.80 -4.28 24.03
CA TYR A 95 3.64 -5.04 24.49
C TYR A 95 3.42 -6.31 23.68
N LEU A 96 4.05 -6.43 22.51
CA LEU A 96 3.93 -7.63 21.66
C LEU A 96 4.28 -8.87 22.47
N GLY A 97 3.62 -9.96 22.11
CA GLY A 97 3.88 -11.26 22.67
C GLY A 97 5.32 -11.71 22.41
N PRO A 98 5.79 -12.70 23.18
CA PRO A 98 7.13 -13.26 23.02
C PRO A 98 7.37 -13.78 21.60
N LEU A 99 8.60 -13.64 21.10
CA LEU A 99 8.96 -14.11 19.78
C LEU A 99 9.07 -15.64 19.78
N ILE A 100 8.23 -16.31 18.98
CA ILE A 100 8.34 -17.76 18.74
C ILE A 100 9.19 -17.96 17.50
N SER A 101 10.17 -18.84 17.58
CA SER A 101 10.96 -19.28 16.43
C SER A 101 10.91 -20.78 16.28
N ALA A 102 10.81 -21.23 15.03
CA ALA A 102 10.79 -22.66 14.70
C ALA A 102 11.32 -22.95 13.29
N GLU A 103 11.88 -24.15 13.09
CA GLU A 103 12.39 -24.63 11.82
C GLU A 103 11.43 -25.62 11.14
N GLU A 104 11.74 -25.95 9.89
CA GLU A 104 11.18 -27.10 9.19
C GLU A 104 11.33 -28.40 10.00
N ASP A 105 10.23 -29.16 10.09
CA ASP A 105 10.07 -30.39 10.86
C ASP A 105 10.01 -30.22 12.38
N ASP A 106 10.06 -28.98 12.92
CA ASP A 106 9.90 -28.76 14.35
C ASP A 106 8.45 -28.97 14.80
N VAL A 107 8.31 -29.41 16.06
CA VAL A 107 7.03 -29.42 16.77
C VAL A 107 7.05 -28.32 17.81
N VAL A 108 6.20 -27.30 17.62
CA VAL A 108 6.07 -26.19 18.58
C VAL A 108 4.93 -26.49 19.53
N ILE A 109 5.22 -26.56 20.82
CA ILE A 109 4.24 -26.76 21.88
C ILE A 109 4.13 -25.46 22.68
N VAL A 110 2.93 -24.87 22.70
CA VAL A 110 2.65 -23.65 23.46
C VAL A 110 1.66 -23.97 24.57
N HIS A 111 2.13 -23.92 25.81
CA HIS A 111 1.31 -24.01 27.00
C HIS A 111 0.79 -22.62 27.35
N LEU A 112 -0.50 -22.37 27.11
CA LEU A 112 -1.15 -21.10 27.38
C LEU A 112 -1.98 -21.18 28.66
N LYS A 113 -1.76 -20.26 29.60
CA LYS A 113 -2.61 -20.06 30.77
C LYS A 113 -3.29 -18.70 30.71
N ASN A 114 -4.62 -18.68 30.73
CA ASN A 114 -5.35 -17.41 30.80
C ASN A 114 -5.49 -16.99 32.27
N MET A 115 -4.92 -15.84 32.67
CA MET A 115 -5.09 -15.29 34.02
C MET A 115 -6.18 -14.21 34.10
N VAL A 116 -6.94 -13.99 33.02
CA VAL A 116 -7.96 -12.94 32.89
C VAL A 116 -9.37 -13.50 33.09
N GLU A 117 -10.25 -12.79 33.81
CA GLU A 117 -11.63 -13.18 34.14
C GLU A 117 -12.65 -12.94 32.99
N LYS A 118 -12.77 -13.85 32.02
CA LYS A 118 -13.92 -13.96 31.08
C LYS A 118 -14.13 -15.37 30.48
N ALA A 119 -15.39 -15.82 30.31
CA ALA A 119 -15.76 -17.16 29.82
C ALA A 119 -16.43 -17.16 28.43
N ASP A 120 -15.90 -17.92 27.48
CA ASP A 120 -16.52 -18.46 26.24
C ASP A 120 -15.60 -19.56 25.62
N ASP A 121 -15.69 -19.90 24.33
CA ASP A 121 -15.00 -21.02 23.59
C ASP A 121 -13.46 -20.89 23.49
N SER A 122 -12.90 -20.36 24.57
CA SER A 122 -11.60 -19.81 24.82
C SER A 122 -10.93 -20.57 25.97
N VAL A 123 -9.65 -20.29 26.24
CA VAL A 123 -9.05 -20.74 27.49
C VAL A 123 -9.71 -19.95 28.61
N ALA A 124 -10.68 -20.56 29.29
CA ALA A 124 -11.41 -19.91 30.38
C ALA A 124 -10.47 -19.39 31.47
N PRO A 125 -10.92 -18.44 32.30
CA PRO A 125 -10.09 -17.78 33.29
C PRO A 125 -9.52 -18.77 34.29
N GLY A 126 -8.22 -18.68 34.55
CA GLY A 126 -7.50 -19.59 35.42
C GLY A 126 -7.32 -21.00 34.85
N LYS A 127 -7.79 -21.28 33.61
CA LYS A 127 -7.55 -22.54 32.90
C LYS A 127 -6.29 -22.45 32.03
N SER A 128 -5.81 -23.61 31.64
CA SER A 128 -4.66 -23.77 30.75
C SER A 128 -5.03 -24.66 29.57
N PHE A 129 -4.46 -24.37 28.41
CA PHE A 129 -4.58 -25.19 27.21
C PHE A 129 -3.20 -25.34 26.56
N THR A 130 -2.97 -26.48 25.91
CA THR A 130 -1.71 -26.75 25.21
C THR A 130 -1.99 -26.80 23.71
N TYR A 131 -1.42 -25.85 22.97
CA TYR A 131 -1.40 -25.86 21.51
C TYR A 131 -0.21 -26.66 21.01
N VAL A 132 -0.43 -27.54 20.03
CA VAL A 132 0.62 -28.32 19.37
C VAL A 132 0.57 -27.98 17.89
N TRP A 133 1.63 -27.33 17.39
CA TRP A 133 1.78 -26.98 15.99
C TRP A 133 2.88 -27.81 15.35
N THR A 134 2.54 -28.50 14.27
CA THR A 134 3.50 -29.21 13.44
C THR A 134 3.82 -28.36 12.22
N LEU A 135 5.12 -28.20 11.90
CA LEU A 135 5.59 -27.42 10.76
C LEU A 135 6.04 -28.36 9.63
N PRO A 136 5.11 -28.84 8.78
CA PRO A 136 5.49 -29.62 7.62
C PRO A 136 6.30 -28.77 6.63
N ALA A 137 7.11 -29.42 5.80
CA ALA A 137 7.89 -28.79 4.73
C ALA A 137 7.05 -27.91 3.77
N SER A 138 5.73 -28.12 3.67
CA SER A 138 4.84 -27.28 2.87
C SER A 138 4.58 -25.89 3.48
N HIS A 139 4.90 -25.67 4.76
CA HIS A 139 4.67 -24.41 5.48
C HIS A 139 5.95 -23.60 5.69
N THR A 140 7.10 -24.13 5.28
CA THR A 140 8.41 -23.51 5.47
C THR A 140 8.74 -22.60 4.28
N PRO A 141 9.78 -21.74 4.41
CA PRO A 141 10.11 -20.81 3.36
C PRO A 141 10.46 -21.51 2.05
N GLY A 142 9.89 -21.01 0.94
CA GLY A 142 10.14 -21.55 -0.39
C GLY A 142 11.58 -21.37 -0.86
N LYS A 143 11.89 -21.93 -2.04
CA LYS A 143 13.25 -21.86 -2.60
C LYS A 143 13.73 -20.42 -2.84
N ASP A 144 12.83 -19.57 -3.32
CA ASP A 144 13.11 -18.15 -3.63
C ASP A 144 12.85 -17.20 -2.46
N ASP A 145 12.29 -17.70 -1.35
CA ASP A 145 12.15 -16.94 -0.11
C ASP A 145 13.47 -16.89 0.66
N THR A 146 13.58 -15.91 1.55
CA THR A 146 14.64 -15.81 2.54
C THR A 146 14.62 -17.01 3.51
N ASN A 147 15.64 -17.12 4.36
CA ASN A 147 15.76 -18.27 5.25
C ASN A 147 14.67 -18.33 6.31
N CYS A 148 14.06 -17.19 6.65
CA CYS A 148 13.03 -17.09 7.67
C CYS A 148 11.87 -16.21 7.19
N LEU A 149 10.65 -16.67 7.43
CA LEU A 149 9.42 -15.94 7.12
C LEU A 149 8.80 -15.34 8.38
N THR A 150 8.29 -14.12 8.24
CA THR A 150 7.45 -13.47 9.24
C THR A 150 6.05 -14.10 9.23
N ARG A 151 5.57 -14.50 10.39
CA ARG A 151 4.19 -14.87 10.72
C ARG A 151 3.83 -14.23 12.06
N ILE A 152 2.60 -14.43 12.49
CA ILE A 152 2.11 -13.96 13.79
C ILE A 152 1.28 -15.04 14.46
N TYR A 153 1.03 -14.86 15.74
CA TYR A 153 -0.02 -15.53 16.49
C TYR A 153 -0.83 -14.47 17.25
N HIS A 154 -2.12 -14.73 17.44
CA HIS A 154 -3.02 -13.84 18.18
C HIS A 154 -4.20 -14.62 18.75
N SER A 155 -4.93 -14.02 19.69
CA SER A 155 -6.21 -14.58 20.16
C SER A 155 -7.29 -14.41 19.08
N HIS A 156 -8.19 -15.39 18.98
CA HIS A 156 -9.15 -15.49 17.88
C HIS A 156 -10.60 -15.74 18.35
N VAL A 157 -10.94 -15.31 19.57
CA VAL A 157 -12.32 -15.39 20.09
C VAL A 157 -13.18 -14.34 19.38
N LYS A 158 -12.77 -13.08 19.49
CA LYS A 158 -13.22 -11.99 18.63
C LYS A 158 -12.00 -11.25 18.13
N ALA A 159 -11.34 -11.82 17.12
CA ALA A 159 -9.99 -11.45 16.70
C ALA A 159 -9.74 -9.93 16.62
N PRO A 160 -10.59 -9.09 15.99
CA PRO A 160 -10.36 -7.64 15.96
C PRO A 160 -10.29 -7.01 17.36
N ARG A 161 -11.20 -7.39 18.27
CA ARG A 161 -11.23 -6.89 19.65
C ARG A 161 -10.06 -7.42 20.48
N ASP A 162 -9.73 -8.69 20.31
CA ASP A 162 -8.64 -9.34 21.03
C ASP A 162 -7.28 -8.72 20.66
N ILE A 163 -7.07 -8.45 19.37
CA ILE A 163 -5.87 -7.79 18.85
C ILE A 163 -5.80 -6.34 19.31
N ALA A 164 -6.90 -5.57 19.20
CA ALA A 164 -6.97 -4.19 19.70
C ALA A 164 -6.64 -4.12 21.20
N SER A 165 -7.08 -5.12 21.97
CA SER A 165 -6.78 -5.26 23.39
C SER A 165 -5.30 -5.59 23.68
N GLY A 166 -4.52 -6.02 22.69
CA GLY A 166 -3.07 -6.26 22.78
C GLY A 166 -2.60 -7.70 22.57
N LEU A 167 -3.50 -8.66 22.31
CA LEU A 167 -3.16 -10.09 22.23
C LEU A 167 -2.62 -10.51 20.86
N ILE A 168 -1.39 -10.11 20.56
CA ILE A 168 -0.68 -10.43 19.31
C ILE A 168 0.82 -10.58 19.56
N GLY A 169 1.49 -11.48 18.82
CA GLY A 169 2.95 -11.64 18.86
C GLY A 169 3.52 -12.23 17.57
N PRO A 170 4.84 -12.09 17.34
CA PRO A 170 5.50 -12.56 16.12
C PRO A 170 5.86 -14.05 16.20
N LEU A 171 5.74 -14.74 15.06
CA LEU A 171 6.15 -16.12 14.83
C LEU A 171 7.11 -16.15 13.64
N ILE A 172 8.34 -16.61 13.84
CA ILE A 172 9.37 -16.69 12.80
C ILE A 172 9.57 -18.16 12.42
N ILE A 173 9.29 -18.49 11.15
CA ILE A 173 9.41 -19.85 10.62
C ILE A 173 10.60 -19.89 9.66
N CYS A 174 11.59 -20.73 9.94
CA CYS A 174 12.83 -20.79 9.19
C CYS A 174 13.04 -22.13 8.47
N LYS A 175 13.93 -22.12 7.47
CA LYS A 175 14.49 -23.33 6.86
C LYS A 175 15.33 -24.08 7.88
N LYS A 176 15.39 -25.40 7.75
CA LYS A 176 16.18 -26.29 8.62
C LYS A 176 17.65 -25.84 8.75
N GLY A 177 18.16 -25.76 9.98
CA GLY A 177 19.54 -25.37 10.29
C GLY A 177 19.84 -23.87 10.19
N SER A 178 18.82 -23.01 10.19
CA SER A 178 18.97 -21.54 10.16
C SER A 178 18.87 -20.91 11.56
N LEU A 179 18.09 -21.51 12.46
CA LEU A 179 17.87 -21.14 13.85
C LEU A 179 18.91 -21.84 14.75
N ASP A 180 20.16 -21.38 14.68
CA ASP A 180 21.08 -21.52 15.80
C ASP A 180 21.03 -20.23 16.64
N VAL A 181 21.45 -20.24 17.91
CA VAL A 181 21.26 -19.17 18.92
C VAL A 181 21.81 -17.79 18.50
N HIS A 182 22.57 -17.73 17.41
CA HIS A 182 22.67 -16.58 16.53
C HIS A 182 22.34 -17.05 15.12
N ASP A 183 21.29 -16.47 14.50
CA ASP A 183 21.02 -16.65 13.08
C ASP A 183 22.36 -16.44 12.34
N LYS A 184 22.92 -17.49 11.72
CA LYS A 184 24.23 -17.35 11.04
C LYS A 184 24.15 -16.38 9.86
N THR A 185 22.97 -15.92 9.51
CA THR A 185 22.72 -15.08 8.34
C THR A 185 22.50 -13.60 8.64
N ALA A 186 22.12 -13.23 9.87
CA ALA A 186 22.02 -11.85 10.33
C ALA A 186 22.52 -11.66 11.76
N ASP A 187 23.14 -10.50 12.00
CA ASP A 187 23.68 -10.15 13.32
C ASP A 187 22.59 -9.61 14.26
N TYR A 188 21.54 -9.00 13.69
CA TYR A 188 20.40 -8.46 14.42
C TYR A 188 19.07 -8.89 13.80
N LEU A 189 18.09 -9.15 14.66
CA LEU A 189 16.72 -9.47 14.28
C LEU A 189 15.77 -8.54 15.04
N TYR A 190 14.91 -7.84 14.30
CA TYR A 190 13.85 -6.99 14.84
C TYR A 190 12.51 -7.38 14.26
N ALA A 191 11.47 -7.37 15.08
CA ALA A 191 10.08 -7.53 14.64
C ALA A 191 9.28 -6.26 14.96
N LEU A 192 8.71 -5.66 13.91
CA LEU A 192 7.96 -4.41 14.01
C LEU A 192 6.55 -4.59 13.45
N MET A 193 5.57 -4.20 14.26
CA MET A 193 4.17 -4.09 13.94
C MET A 193 3.84 -2.63 13.67
N PHE A 194 3.31 -2.35 12.49
CA PHE A 194 2.70 -1.08 12.15
C PHE A 194 1.19 -1.23 12.30
N THR A 195 0.58 -0.40 13.15
CA THR A 195 -0.85 -0.48 13.42
C THR A 195 -1.42 0.85 13.90
N VAL A 196 -2.61 1.17 13.43
CA VAL A 196 -3.53 2.11 14.07
C VAL A 196 -4.25 1.33 15.17
N SER A 197 -3.70 1.40 16.39
CA SER A 197 -4.29 0.70 17.55
C SER A 197 -5.60 1.38 17.95
N ASP A 198 -6.70 0.84 17.45
CA ASP A 198 -8.06 1.33 17.73
C ASP A 198 -8.56 0.84 19.10
N GLU A 199 -8.39 1.66 20.14
CA GLU A 199 -8.85 1.35 21.50
C GLU A 199 -10.38 1.40 21.64
N ASN A 200 -11.12 1.89 20.64
CA ASN A 200 -12.59 1.79 20.63
C ASN A 200 -13.06 0.33 20.46
N LEU A 201 -12.24 -0.51 19.83
CA LEU A 201 -12.51 -1.95 19.67
C LEU A 201 -12.04 -2.78 20.86
N SER A 202 -11.20 -2.21 21.73
CA SER A 202 -10.64 -2.88 22.90
C SER A 202 -11.73 -3.38 23.85
N TRP A 203 -11.51 -4.54 24.46
CA TRP A 203 -12.39 -5.05 25.52
C TRP A 203 -12.42 -4.13 26.75
N TYR A 204 -11.40 -3.27 26.90
CA TYR A 204 -11.19 -2.43 28.06
C TYR A 204 -11.68 -0.99 27.91
N LEU A 205 -12.33 -0.64 26.80
CA LEU A 205 -12.78 0.74 26.53
C LEU A 205 -13.59 1.34 27.70
N ASP A 206 -14.59 0.62 28.20
CA ASP A 206 -15.44 1.10 29.31
C ASP A 206 -14.66 1.30 30.62
N GLU A 207 -13.69 0.43 30.89
CA GLU A 207 -12.83 0.55 32.07
C GLU A 207 -11.87 1.73 31.93
N ASN A 208 -11.30 1.91 30.73
CA ASN A 208 -10.43 3.04 30.40
C ASN A 208 -11.18 4.37 30.51
N ILE A 209 -12.42 4.47 30.01
CA ILE A 209 -13.25 5.67 30.17
C ILE A 209 -13.46 5.98 31.65
N ARG A 210 -13.85 4.99 32.47
CA ARG A 210 -14.11 5.19 33.91
C ARG A 210 -12.87 5.58 34.69
N THR A 211 -11.70 5.09 34.28
CA THR A 211 -10.43 5.29 34.98
C THR A 211 -9.78 6.62 34.60
N TYR A 212 -9.84 6.97 33.31
CA TYR A 212 -9.05 8.06 32.74
C TYR A 212 -9.88 9.28 32.35
N CYS A 213 -11.13 9.19 31.90
CA CYS A 213 -11.91 10.40 31.65
C CYS A 213 -12.29 11.09 32.97
N THR A 214 -12.16 12.41 33.08
CA THR A 214 -12.56 13.12 34.30
C THR A 214 -14.08 13.27 34.44
N ALA A 215 -14.83 13.18 33.33
CA ALA A 215 -16.29 13.19 33.30
C ALA A 215 -16.84 12.02 32.45
N PRO A 216 -16.67 10.75 32.89
CA PRO A 216 -17.00 9.57 32.08
C PRO A 216 -18.47 9.49 31.68
N ALA A 217 -19.38 10.09 32.46
CA ALA A 217 -20.81 10.13 32.14
C ALA A 217 -21.16 11.06 30.95
N LYS A 218 -20.26 11.96 30.56
CA LYS A 218 -20.47 12.87 29.41
C LYS A 218 -19.92 12.29 28.09
N VAL A 219 -19.18 11.18 28.14
CA VAL A 219 -18.54 10.60 26.96
C VAL A 219 -19.59 10.04 26.02
N ASN A 220 -19.64 10.58 24.81
CA ASN A 220 -20.34 9.97 23.69
C ASN A 220 -19.36 9.08 22.92
N LYS A 221 -19.61 7.76 22.88
CA LYS A 221 -18.74 6.82 22.15
C LYS A 221 -18.91 6.91 20.63
N ASP A 222 -20.00 7.51 20.17
CA ASP A 222 -20.29 7.72 18.74
C ASP A 222 -19.75 9.07 18.24
N ASP A 223 -19.10 9.86 19.10
CA ASP A 223 -18.43 11.11 18.70
C ASP A 223 -17.16 10.80 17.91
N GLU A 224 -17.05 11.32 16.70
CA GLU A 224 -15.92 11.06 15.80
C GLU A 224 -14.60 11.53 16.41
N GLY A 225 -14.58 12.69 17.06
CA GLY A 225 -13.38 13.21 17.73
C GLY A 225 -12.94 12.35 18.91
N PHE A 226 -13.89 11.75 19.65
CA PHE A 226 -13.58 10.77 20.69
C PHE A 226 -13.00 9.49 20.09
N GLN A 227 -13.62 8.94 19.05
CA GLN A 227 -13.13 7.73 18.40
C GLN A 227 -11.73 7.94 17.85
N GLU A 228 -11.49 9.07 17.17
CA GLU A 228 -10.19 9.42 16.59
C GLU A 228 -9.11 9.57 17.67
N SER A 229 -9.41 10.23 18.79
CA SER A 229 -8.45 10.35 19.90
C SER A 229 -7.99 9.01 20.51
N ASN A 230 -8.75 7.94 20.27
CA ASN A 230 -8.44 6.59 20.76
C ASN A 230 -7.77 5.71 19.69
N LYS A 231 -7.46 6.25 18.50
CA LYS A 231 -6.72 5.56 17.43
C LYS A 231 -5.23 5.89 17.52
N MET A 232 -4.45 4.98 18.11
CA MET A 232 -3.03 5.23 18.35
C MET A 232 -2.18 4.72 17.18
N HIS A 233 -1.70 5.64 16.34
CA HIS A 233 -0.91 5.39 15.13
C HIS A 233 0.54 4.98 15.47
N SER A 234 0.75 3.70 15.77
CA SER A 234 1.91 3.25 16.54
C SER A 234 2.80 2.23 15.84
N ILE A 235 4.08 2.21 16.24
CA ILE A 235 5.02 1.14 15.93
C ILE A 235 5.28 0.34 17.22
N ASN A 236 4.91 -0.94 17.22
CA ASN A 236 4.92 -1.80 18.42
C ASN A 236 4.19 -1.22 19.64
N GLY A 237 3.22 -0.31 19.44
CA GLY A 237 2.51 0.34 20.52
C GLY A 237 3.06 1.65 21.04
N TYR A 238 4.08 2.21 20.40
CA TYR A 238 4.59 3.54 20.72
C TYR A 238 4.35 4.53 19.60
N VAL A 239 4.12 5.78 20.00
CA VAL A 239 3.93 6.93 19.10
C VAL A 239 4.98 8.01 19.38
N TYR A 240 5.13 8.95 18.46
CA TYR A 240 6.00 10.13 18.53
C TYR A 240 7.44 9.85 18.98
N GLY A 241 8.06 8.79 18.44
CA GLY A 241 9.46 8.47 18.69
C GLY A 241 9.74 7.73 20.01
N ASN A 242 8.72 7.29 20.74
CA ASN A 242 8.89 6.67 22.07
C ASN A 242 9.38 5.20 22.05
N LEU A 243 9.49 4.56 20.88
CA LEU A 243 9.97 3.17 20.75
C LEU A 243 11.46 3.05 21.15
N PRO A 244 11.82 2.28 22.20
CA PRO A 244 13.19 2.22 22.68
C PRO A 244 14.01 1.09 22.04
N ASP A 245 15.33 1.15 22.25
CA ASP A 245 16.29 0.05 22.07
C ASP A 245 16.38 -0.56 20.65
N LEU A 246 16.15 0.25 19.61
CA LEU A 246 16.54 -0.06 18.23
C LEU A 246 17.97 0.43 17.98
N SER A 247 18.98 -0.37 18.33
CA SER A 247 20.38 -0.02 18.05
C SER A 247 21.18 -1.16 17.44
N MET A 248 21.90 -0.86 16.36
CA MET A 248 22.67 -1.82 15.59
C MET A 248 24.06 -1.27 15.27
N CYS A 249 24.93 -2.16 14.81
CA CYS A 249 26.31 -1.83 14.48
C CYS A 249 26.49 -1.64 12.97
N MET A 250 27.25 -0.62 12.58
CA MET A 250 27.57 -0.36 11.17
C MET A 250 28.26 -1.55 10.52
N GLY A 251 27.81 -1.93 9.32
CA GLY A 251 28.33 -3.04 8.54
C GLY A 251 27.68 -4.39 8.85
N ASN A 252 26.88 -4.49 9.92
CA ASN A 252 26.14 -5.70 10.25
C ASN A 252 24.90 -5.87 9.37
N LYS A 253 24.47 -7.12 9.23
CA LYS A 253 23.23 -7.49 8.55
C LYS A 253 22.09 -7.55 9.54
N ILE A 254 20.96 -6.96 9.15
CA ILE A 254 19.75 -6.86 9.96
C ILE A 254 18.60 -7.49 9.21
N HIS A 255 17.89 -8.39 9.89
CA HIS A 255 16.62 -8.92 9.44
C HIS A 255 15.48 -8.18 10.12
N TRP A 256 14.69 -7.46 9.33
CA TRP A 256 13.48 -6.79 9.78
C TRP A 256 12.27 -7.65 9.43
N HIS A 257 11.57 -8.12 10.44
CA HIS A 257 10.30 -8.82 10.34
C HIS A 257 9.17 -7.81 10.52
N LEU A 258 8.64 -7.31 9.41
CA LEU A 258 7.64 -6.26 9.39
C LEU A 258 6.25 -6.85 9.18
N PHE A 259 5.26 -6.34 9.90
CA PHE A 259 3.88 -6.71 9.65
C PHE A 259 2.90 -5.57 9.94
N GLY A 260 1.83 -5.51 9.14
CA GLY A 260 0.72 -4.57 9.32
C GLY A 260 -0.46 -5.26 10.01
N MET A 261 -1.18 -4.56 10.87
CA MET A 261 -2.37 -5.09 11.54
C MET A 261 -3.41 -4.00 11.80
N GLY A 262 -4.69 -4.33 11.64
CA GLY A 262 -5.80 -3.44 12.00
C GLY A 262 -6.94 -3.52 10.98
N ASN A 263 -7.41 -2.38 10.47
CA ASN A 263 -8.62 -2.25 9.64
C ASN A 263 -8.36 -1.55 8.29
N GLU A 264 -9.38 -0.91 7.69
CA GLU A 264 -9.30 -0.24 6.39
C GLU A 264 -8.32 0.94 6.35
N VAL A 265 -8.07 1.59 7.50
CA VAL A 265 -7.12 2.70 7.63
C VAL A 265 -5.66 2.24 7.74
N ASP A 266 -5.43 0.94 7.98
CA ASP A 266 -4.10 0.37 8.18
C ASP A 266 -3.36 0.09 6.86
N LEU A 267 -3.18 1.15 6.08
CA LEU A 267 -2.25 1.20 4.98
C LEU A 267 -0.97 1.88 5.45
N HIS A 268 0.13 1.13 5.58
CA HIS A 268 1.39 1.66 6.09
C HIS A 268 2.47 1.63 5.02
N SER A 269 3.26 2.70 4.94
CA SER A 269 4.43 2.80 4.07
C SER A 269 5.68 3.03 4.93
N ALA A 270 6.26 1.94 5.42
CA ALA A 270 7.40 1.99 6.34
C ALA A 270 8.67 2.45 5.60
N PHE A 271 9.26 3.56 6.05
CA PHE A 271 10.46 4.18 5.47
C PHE A 271 11.59 4.27 6.50
N PHE A 272 12.74 3.72 6.14
CA PHE A 272 13.96 3.73 6.93
C PHE A 272 14.89 4.81 6.38
N HIS A 273 14.91 5.99 7.01
CA HIS A 273 15.64 7.14 6.51
C HIS A 273 17.14 6.83 6.38
N GLY A 274 17.75 7.30 5.28
CA GLY A 274 19.16 7.10 4.95
C GLY A 274 19.60 5.67 4.63
N GLN A 275 18.71 4.68 4.71
CA GLN A 275 19.03 3.26 4.51
C GLN A 275 18.35 2.70 3.26
N ILE A 276 18.91 1.62 2.72
CA ILE A 276 18.35 0.86 1.60
C ILE A 276 18.07 -0.56 2.07
N LEU A 277 16.87 -1.04 1.78
CA LEU A 277 16.41 -2.38 2.14
C LEU A 277 16.46 -3.30 0.92
N MET A 278 16.42 -4.60 1.19
CA MET A 278 16.30 -5.64 0.18
C MET A 278 15.10 -6.54 0.50
N ASP A 279 14.11 -6.55 -0.41
CA ASP A 279 12.95 -7.45 -0.38
C ASP A 279 13.03 -8.42 -1.56
N LYS A 280 13.14 -9.73 -1.28
CA LYS A 280 13.22 -10.80 -2.29
C LYS A 280 14.18 -10.48 -3.45
N ARG A 281 15.40 -10.05 -3.11
CA ARG A 281 16.50 -9.64 -4.04
C ARG A 281 16.24 -8.35 -4.84
N HIS A 282 15.24 -7.56 -4.48
CA HIS A 282 14.98 -6.25 -5.06
C HIS A 282 15.30 -5.17 -4.04
N HIS A 283 16.00 -4.12 -4.47
CA HIS A 283 16.18 -2.93 -3.64
C HIS A 283 14.86 -2.21 -3.47
N VAL A 284 14.54 -1.87 -2.23
CA VAL A 284 13.36 -1.08 -1.86
C VAL A 284 13.79 -0.04 -0.83
N ASP A 285 13.15 1.12 -0.89
CA ASP A 285 13.31 2.21 0.07
C ASP A 285 12.15 2.21 1.08
N THR A 286 10.95 1.93 0.60
CA THR A 286 9.71 1.87 1.38
C THR A 286 9.05 0.49 1.28
N VAL A 287 8.39 0.08 2.36
CA VAL A 287 7.69 -1.22 2.46
C VAL A 287 6.21 -0.99 2.76
N SER A 288 5.33 -1.44 1.87
CA SER A 288 3.88 -1.42 2.10
C SER A 288 3.44 -2.53 3.05
N LEU A 289 2.69 -2.19 4.08
CA LEU A 289 2.06 -3.13 5.01
C LEU A 289 0.56 -2.83 5.11
N PHE A 290 -0.26 -3.85 4.85
CA PHE A 290 -1.73 -3.83 5.03
C PHE A 290 -2.12 -4.75 6.18
N PRO A 291 -3.40 -4.81 6.62
CA PRO A 291 -3.83 -5.77 7.64
C PRO A 291 -3.41 -7.20 7.28
N ALA A 292 -2.69 -7.85 8.20
CA ALA A 292 -2.13 -9.18 8.05
C ALA A 292 -1.16 -9.35 6.86
N THR A 293 -0.47 -8.27 6.46
CA THR A 293 0.68 -8.35 5.55
C THR A 293 1.91 -8.71 6.36
N PHE A 294 2.67 -9.70 5.89
CA PHE A 294 3.91 -10.15 6.54
C PHE A 294 5.08 -10.05 5.57
N VAL A 295 6.05 -9.22 5.91
CA VAL A 295 7.24 -8.98 5.09
C VAL A 295 8.48 -9.25 5.93
N ASN A 296 9.51 -9.79 5.28
CA ASN A 296 10.85 -9.87 5.83
C ASN A 296 11.75 -9.09 4.85
N VAL A 297 12.48 -8.11 5.36
CA VAL A 297 13.44 -7.34 4.56
C VAL A 297 14.82 -7.38 5.21
N GLU A 298 15.84 -7.41 4.37
CA GLU A 298 17.24 -7.41 4.78
C GLU A 298 17.81 -5.99 4.65
N MET A 299 18.65 -5.59 5.60
CA MET A 299 19.35 -4.32 5.59
C MET A 299 20.81 -4.53 5.99
N VAL A 300 21.73 -3.76 5.40
CA VAL A 300 23.10 -3.63 5.91
C VAL A 300 23.23 -2.24 6.50
N ALA A 301 23.38 -2.14 7.82
CA ALA A 301 23.43 -0.85 8.50
C ALA A 301 24.62 -0.02 8.01
N ASP A 302 24.34 1.21 7.58
CA ASP A 302 25.34 2.13 7.07
C ASP A 302 25.15 3.53 7.64
N ASN A 303 26.17 4.38 7.55
CA ASN A 303 26.16 5.76 8.05
C ASN A 303 25.78 5.88 9.53
N PRO A 304 26.76 5.87 10.45
CA PRO A 304 26.50 5.98 11.88
C PRO A 304 25.75 7.26 12.26
N GLY A 305 24.75 7.14 13.12
CA GLY A 305 23.85 8.23 13.49
C GLY A 305 22.53 7.72 14.07
N GLN A 306 21.68 8.66 14.47
CA GLN A 306 20.28 8.41 14.82
C GLN A 306 19.43 8.67 13.59
N TRP A 307 18.64 7.68 13.18
CA TRP A 307 17.87 7.69 11.96
C TRP A 307 16.39 7.53 12.26
N LEU A 308 15.57 8.26 11.51
CA LEU A 308 14.12 8.17 11.60
C LEU A 308 13.61 6.90 10.90
N LEU A 309 12.73 6.18 11.59
CA LEU A 309 11.83 5.18 11.02
C LEU A 309 10.42 5.76 11.09
N SER A 310 9.72 5.82 9.97
CA SER A 310 8.40 6.47 9.91
C SER A 310 7.47 5.77 8.94
N CYS A 311 6.16 5.89 9.19
CA CYS A 311 5.16 5.69 8.14
C CYS A 311 5.12 6.95 7.26
N GLN A 312 5.05 6.77 5.94
CA GLN A 312 4.99 7.87 4.95
C GLN A 312 3.57 8.16 4.45
N VAL A 313 2.57 7.68 5.18
CA VAL A 313 1.17 8.04 4.95
C VAL A 313 0.88 9.27 5.80
N ASN A 314 0.33 10.33 5.19
CA ASN A 314 0.30 11.67 5.78
C ASN A 314 -0.33 11.73 7.18
N ASP A 315 -1.56 11.22 7.30
CA ASP A 315 -2.32 11.11 8.55
C ASP A 315 -1.56 10.31 9.62
N HIS A 316 -0.96 9.17 9.26
CA HIS A 316 -0.21 8.33 10.19
C HIS A 316 1.08 9.00 10.66
N LEU A 317 1.74 9.74 9.77
CA LEU A 317 2.96 10.48 10.07
C LEU A 317 2.66 11.62 11.07
N GLU A 318 1.61 12.39 10.83
CA GLU A 318 1.14 13.49 11.68
C GLU A 318 0.65 13.00 13.04
N ALA A 319 -0.09 11.89 13.06
CA ALA A 319 -0.54 11.21 14.28
C ALA A 319 0.58 10.45 15.03
N GLY A 320 1.83 10.57 14.60
CA GLY A 320 3.00 10.17 15.37
C GLY A 320 3.51 8.76 15.12
N MET A 321 3.23 8.14 13.97
CA MET A 321 3.76 6.82 13.62
C MET A 321 5.24 6.86 13.22
N GLN A 322 6.08 7.11 14.22
CA GLN A 322 7.50 7.41 14.08
C GLN A 322 8.29 6.77 15.22
N ALA A 323 9.49 6.30 14.90
CA ALA A 323 10.48 5.74 15.82
C ALA A 323 11.89 6.18 15.40
N VAL A 324 12.85 6.08 16.32
CA VAL A 324 14.26 6.37 16.01
C VAL A 324 15.08 5.09 16.20
N PHE A 325 15.99 4.81 15.28
CA PHE A 325 16.98 3.75 15.43
C PHE A 325 18.41 4.30 15.35
N GLU A 326 19.33 3.67 16.06
CA GLU A 326 20.71 4.13 16.18
C GLU A 326 21.68 3.17 15.49
N ILE A 327 22.51 3.70 14.59
CA ILE A 327 23.62 2.97 13.99
C ILE A 327 24.92 3.41 14.65
N LYS A 328 25.58 2.46 15.34
CA LYS A 328 26.80 2.68 16.11
C LYS A 328 28.04 2.26 15.33
N LYS A 329 29.17 2.93 15.60
CA LYS A 329 30.50 2.46 15.19
C LYS A 329 30.97 1.39 16.17
N CYS A 330 30.90 0.14 15.77
CA CYS A 330 31.32 -1.00 16.58
C CYS A 330 32.67 -1.55 16.10
N PHE A 331 33.42 -2.20 17.00
CA PHE A 331 34.69 -2.83 16.67
C PHE A 331 34.48 -4.29 16.21
N PRO A 332 35.13 -4.73 15.11
CA PRO A 332 36.06 -4.00 14.25
C PRO A 332 35.36 -3.01 13.30
N ASN A 333 35.96 -1.84 13.08
CA ASN A 333 35.39 -0.83 12.18
C ASN A 333 35.39 -1.36 10.73
N VAL A 334 34.20 -1.45 10.14
CA VAL A 334 34.04 -1.69 8.70
C VAL A 334 34.27 -0.37 7.96
N HIS A 335 35.24 -0.32 7.03
CA HIS A 335 35.41 0.82 6.13
C HIS A 335 34.83 0.45 4.76
N LYS A 336 33.80 1.17 4.33
CA LYS A 336 33.32 1.07 2.95
C LYS A 336 34.23 1.89 2.03
N PRO A 337 34.58 1.37 0.84
CA PRO A 337 35.27 2.15 -0.17
C PRO A 337 34.40 3.33 -0.60
N ARG A 338 35.04 4.44 -0.97
CA ARG A 338 34.31 5.59 -1.54
C ARG A 338 33.70 5.18 -2.89
N PRO A 339 32.50 5.67 -3.23
CA PRO A 339 31.93 5.46 -4.55
C PRO A 339 32.91 5.98 -5.61
N PHE A 340 33.11 5.18 -6.65
CA PHE A 340 34.05 5.45 -7.75
C PHE A 340 33.35 5.80 -9.06
N GLY A 341 32.03 6.00 -9.04
CA GLY A 341 31.23 6.46 -10.18
C GLY A 341 31.41 7.95 -10.49
N GLU A 342 30.59 8.45 -11.40
CA GLU A 342 30.62 9.85 -11.84
C GLU A 342 29.90 10.76 -10.83
N VAL A 343 30.32 12.02 -10.75
CA VAL A 343 29.59 13.04 -9.99
C VAL A 343 28.51 13.66 -10.89
N ARG A 344 27.24 13.40 -10.58
CA ARG A 344 26.05 13.94 -11.27
C ARG A 344 25.63 15.26 -10.60
N GLN A 345 25.99 16.38 -11.20
CA GLN A 345 25.68 17.71 -10.66
C GLN A 345 24.35 18.25 -11.20
N TYR A 346 23.46 18.67 -10.29
CA TYR A 346 22.20 19.34 -10.57
C TYR A 346 22.11 20.71 -9.89
N TYR A 347 21.36 21.63 -10.49
CA TYR A 347 21.05 22.94 -9.93
C TYR A 347 19.53 23.09 -9.90
N ILE A 348 18.93 23.03 -8.72
CA ILE A 348 17.47 22.98 -8.54
C ILE A 348 17.05 24.13 -7.64
N ALA A 349 15.96 24.82 -7.99
CA ALA A 349 15.36 25.84 -7.16
C ALA A 349 13.89 25.53 -6.85
N ALA A 350 13.44 25.87 -5.65
CA ALA A 350 12.02 25.91 -5.31
C ALA A 350 11.45 27.28 -5.69
N GLU A 351 10.41 27.31 -6.54
CA GLU A 351 9.80 28.53 -7.06
C GLU A 351 8.28 28.49 -6.98
N GLU A 352 7.68 29.60 -6.57
CA GLU A 352 6.23 29.74 -6.54
C GLU A 352 5.66 29.95 -7.95
N ILE A 353 4.64 29.18 -8.30
CA ILE A 353 3.96 29.18 -9.59
C ILE A 353 2.44 29.22 -9.41
N ILE A 354 1.72 29.59 -10.46
CA ILE A 354 0.28 29.34 -10.54
C ILE A 354 0.07 28.10 -11.37
N TRP A 355 -0.39 27.05 -10.71
CA TRP A 355 -0.72 25.78 -11.30
C TRP A 355 -2.19 25.73 -11.71
N ASP A 356 -2.45 25.21 -12.91
CA ASP A 356 -3.79 25.00 -13.45
C ASP A 356 -3.97 23.50 -13.67
N TYR A 357 -4.85 22.88 -12.89
CA TYR A 357 -5.11 21.44 -12.95
C TYR A 357 -5.86 21.02 -14.23
N GLY A 358 -6.49 21.97 -14.92
CA GLY A 358 -7.32 21.75 -16.10
C GLY A 358 -7.12 22.84 -17.16
N PRO A 359 -5.91 22.99 -17.74
CA PRO A 359 -5.53 24.12 -18.59
C PRO A 359 -6.37 24.28 -19.87
N THR A 360 -7.04 23.22 -20.34
CA THR A 360 -7.96 23.34 -21.49
C THR A 360 -9.32 23.89 -21.11
N GLY A 361 -9.68 23.92 -19.82
CA GLY A 361 -11.00 24.25 -19.31
C GLY A 361 -12.09 23.24 -19.66
N ILE A 362 -11.73 22.09 -20.25
CA ILE A 362 -12.65 21.09 -20.80
C ILE A 362 -12.34 19.71 -20.21
N ASN A 363 -13.40 19.00 -19.82
CA ASN A 363 -13.32 17.57 -19.52
C ASN A 363 -13.19 16.81 -20.84
N GLN A 364 -12.03 16.19 -21.10
CA GLN A 364 -11.72 15.57 -22.40
C GLN A 364 -12.60 14.36 -22.72
N TYR A 365 -13.34 13.83 -21.74
CA TYR A 365 -14.17 12.65 -21.89
C TYR A 365 -15.65 13.00 -22.10
N SER A 366 -16.18 14.00 -21.39
CA SER A 366 -17.57 14.46 -21.59
C SER A 366 -17.68 15.53 -22.67
N GLY A 367 -16.58 16.20 -23.02
CA GLY A 367 -16.53 17.32 -23.98
C GLY A 367 -17.14 18.63 -23.44
N LYS A 368 -17.54 18.66 -22.16
CA LYS A 368 -18.11 19.85 -21.50
C LYS A 368 -17.03 20.68 -20.82
N LYS A 369 -17.35 21.94 -20.51
CA LYS A 369 -16.50 22.78 -19.67
C LYS A 369 -16.42 22.20 -18.26
N LEU A 370 -15.25 22.24 -17.64
CA LEU A 370 -15.02 21.65 -16.31
C LEU A 370 -15.96 22.23 -15.23
N ALA A 371 -16.23 23.54 -15.27
CA ALA A 371 -17.12 24.18 -14.30
C ALA A 371 -18.63 23.94 -14.56
N ASP A 372 -19.02 23.45 -15.74
CA ASP A 372 -20.43 23.21 -16.10
C ASP A 372 -20.79 21.71 -16.13
N ASP A 373 -19.82 20.85 -15.81
CA ASP A 373 -19.92 19.40 -15.90
C ASP A 373 -20.16 18.81 -14.51
N ASN A 374 -21.26 18.09 -14.34
CA ASN A 374 -21.81 17.59 -13.07
C ASN A 374 -20.91 16.64 -12.25
N VAL A 375 -19.71 16.38 -12.73
CA VAL A 375 -18.70 15.54 -12.08
C VAL A 375 -17.45 16.37 -11.75
N SER A 376 -17.08 17.33 -12.61
CA SER A 376 -15.88 18.15 -12.45
C SER A 376 -16.16 19.54 -11.85
N ASP A 377 -17.41 19.97 -11.81
CA ASP A 377 -17.83 21.24 -11.21
C ASP A 377 -17.47 21.32 -9.72
N THR A 378 -17.51 20.22 -8.99
CA THR A 378 -17.07 20.14 -7.59
C THR A 378 -15.69 20.77 -7.38
N PHE A 379 -14.73 20.49 -8.26
CA PHE A 379 -13.32 20.90 -8.13
C PHE A 379 -12.97 22.17 -8.92
N PHE A 380 -13.71 22.45 -9.99
CA PHE A 380 -13.38 23.53 -10.93
C PHE A 380 -14.31 24.74 -10.85
N ASP A 381 -15.45 24.65 -10.16
CA ASP A 381 -16.33 25.79 -9.93
C ASP A 381 -15.64 26.83 -9.03
N ASN A 382 -15.65 28.08 -9.47
CA ASN A 382 -15.21 29.25 -8.71
C ASN A 382 -16.46 30.07 -8.36
N ARG A 383 -17.35 29.49 -7.56
CA ARG A 383 -18.46 30.20 -6.91
C ARG A 383 -17.99 30.90 -5.64
N ASN A 384 -18.85 31.74 -5.05
CA ASN A 384 -18.56 32.67 -3.95
C ASN A 384 -17.43 32.26 -2.97
N ASP A 385 -17.49 31.04 -2.45
CA ASP A 385 -16.68 30.43 -1.40
C ASP A 385 -15.64 29.42 -1.90
N ARG A 386 -15.51 29.19 -3.22
CA ARG A 386 -14.60 28.20 -3.81
C ARG A 386 -13.44 28.83 -4.56
N ILE A 387 -12.30 28.15 -4.58
CA ILE A 387 -11.06 28.59 -5.23
C ILE A 387 -11.11 28.27 -6.75
N GLY A 388 -11.62 27.09 -7.11
CA GLY A 388 -11.68 26.57 -8.48
C GLY A 388 -10.38 25.85 -8.88
N GLY A 389 -10.12 25.67 -10.18
CA GLY A 389 -9.01 24.82 -10.65
C GLY A 389 -7.59 25.41 -10.67
N LYS A 390 -7.36 26.59 -10.09
CA LYS A 390 -6.08 27.33 -10.19
C LYS A 390 -5.53 27.71 -8.83
N TYR A 391 -4.36 27.18 -8.51
CA TYR A 391 -3.73 27.33 -7.20
C TYR A 391 -2.32 27.88 -7.32
N LYS A 392 -1.94 28.76 -6.39
CA LYS A 392 -0.56 29.10 -6.09
C LYS A 392 0.07 27.89 -5.40
N LYS A 393 1.17 27.43 -5.99
CA LYS A 393 1.93 26.24 -5.60
C LYS A 393 3.41 26.56 -5.63
N VAL A 394 4.25 25.64 -5.16
CA VAL A 394 5.70 25.71 -5.30
C VAL A 394 6.19 24.49 -6.08
N GLN A 395 7.16 24.68 -6.97
CA GLN A 395 7.68 23.63 -7.87
C GLN A 395 9.22 23.61 -7.84
N TYR A 396 9.80 22.42 -7.93
CA TYR A 396 11.22 22.24 -8.24
C TYR A 396 11.52 22.55 -9.71
N VAL A 397 12.42 23.49 -9.96
CA VAL A 397 12.81 23.93 -11.31
C VAL A 397 14.31 23.75 -11.50
N GLU A 398 14.71 23.12 -12.62
CA GLU A 398 16.13 22.92 -12.96
C GLU A 398 16.73 24.14 -13.64
N TYR A 399 17.99 24.43 -13.31
CA TYR A 399 18.81 25.51 -13.85
C TYR A 399 20.08 24.97 -14.52
N THR A 400 20.67 25.76 -15.41
CA THR A 400 21.89 25.36 -16.12
C THR A 400 23.14 25.35 -15.25
N ASP A 401 23.17 26.17 -14.20
CA ASP A 401 24.35 26.41 -13.37
C ASP A 401 23.99 27.02 -12.00
N ASN A 402 25.00 27.24 -11.17
CA ASN A 402 24.88 27.77 -9.81
C ASN A 402 24.48 29.25 -9.73
N THR A 403 24.37 29.98 -10.85
CA THR A 403 23.90 31.38 -10.83
C THR A 403 22.38 31.45 -10.68
N PHE A 404 21.67 30.37 -11.04
CA PHE A 404 20.22 30.28 -11.09
C PHE A 404 19.58 31.41 -11.93
N SER A 405 20.26 31.81 -13.01
CA SER A 405 19.81 32.87 -13.93
C SER A 405 19.02 32.33 -15.12
N LYS A 406 19.43 31.20 -15.71
CA LYS A 406 18.77 30.57 -16.86
C LYS A 406 18.16 29.22 -16.49
N ARG A 407 16.83 29.12 -16.59
CA ARG A 407 16.10 27.85 -16.44
C ARG A 407 16.51 26.88 -17.55
N LYS A 408 16.63 25.60 -17.21
CA LYS A 408 16.79 24.54 -18.21
C LYS A 408 15.42 24.20 -18.78
N GLU A 409 15.25 24.40 -20.09
CA GLU A 409 13.98 24.15 -20.75
C GLU A 409 13.68 22.66 -20.81
N ARG A 410 12.42 22.29 -20.52
CA ARG A 410 11.95 20.92 -20.67
C ARG A 410 11.87 20.55 -22.14
N THR A 411 12.34 19.36 -22.46
CA THR A 411 12.20 18.78 -23.79
C THR A 411 10.75 18.37 -24.08
N PRO A 412 10.36 18.14 -25.36
CA PRO A 412 9.05 17.58 -25.68
C PRO A 412 8.76 16.24 -24.99
N GLU A 413 9.81 15.47 -24.71
CA GLU A 413 9.73 14.18 -24.03
C GLU A 413 9.41 14.33 -22.53
N GLU A 414 9.79 15.46 -21.93
CA GLU A 414 9.55 15.79 -20.52
C GLU A 414 8.25 16.60 -20.30
N GLN A 415 7.49 16.88 -21.37
CA GLN A 415 6.23 17.62 -21.28
C GLN A 415 5.23 16.94 -20.32
N HIS A 416 5.26 15.62 -20.25
CA HIS A 416 4.39 14.83 -19.39
C HIS A 416 4.67 15.03 -17.89
N LEU A 417 5.83 15.53 -17.49
CA LEU A 417 6.18 15.69 -16.06
C LEU A 417 5.23 16.63 -15.31
N GLY A 418 4.56 17.56 -16.02
CA GLY A 418 3.55 18.42 -15.40
C GLY A 418 4.07 19.18 -14.18
N ILE A 419 3.46 19.00 -13.03
CA ILE A 419 3.84 19.68 -11.79
C ILE A 419 5.16 19.15 -11.20
N LEU A 420 5.57 17.93 -11.56
CA LEU A 420 6.77 17.31 -11.01
C LEU A 420 8.03 18.13 -11.29
N GLY A 421 9.00 18.02 -10.40
CA GLY A 421 10.35 18.52 -10.59
C GLY A 421 11.11 17.86 -11.74
N PRO A 422 12.35 18.29 -12.02
CA PRO A 422 13.21 17.63 -12.99
C PRO A 422 13.55 16.20 -12.56
N VAL A 423 13.83 15.33 -13.53
CA VAL A 423 14.28 13.97 -13.24
C VAL A 423 15.75 13.98 -12.83
N ILE A 424 16.02 13.67 -11.56
CA ILE A 424 17.39 13.42 -11.08
C ILE A 424 17.76 12.00 -11.48
N ARG A 425 18.97 11.81 -12.04
CA ARG A 425 19.41 10.53 -12.60
C ARG A 425 20.80 10.18 -12.14
N ALA A 426 21.01 8.92 -11.79
CA ALA A 426 22.31 8.40 -11.42
C ALA A 426 22.42 6.93 -11.80
N GLU A 427 23.64 6.45 -12.01
CA GLU A 427 23.95 5.02 -11.99
C GLU A 427 24.38 4.61 -10.58
N GLU A 428 24.29 3.32 -10.28
CA GLU A 428 24.90 2.72 -9.09
C GLU A 428 26.38 3.13 -8.98
N GLU A 429 26.84 3.46 -7.76
CA GLU A 429 28.16 4.04 -7.45
C GLU A 429 28.40 5.49 -7.89
N ASP A 430 27.47 6.15 -8.59
CA ASP A 430 27.58 7.59 -8.85
C ASP A 430 27.35 8.42 -7.58
N THR A 431 27.90 9.63 -7.56
CA THR A 431 27.62 10.62 -6.51
C THR A 431 26.65 11.68 -7.05
N ILE A 432 25.47 11.80 -6.45
CA ILE A 432 24.51 12.85 -6.80
C ILE A 432 24.83 14.11 -5.99
N LYS A 433 25.05 15.23 -6.67
CA LYS A 433 25.25 16.52 -6.03
C LYS A 433 24.18 17.51 -6.50
N VAL A 434 23.30 17.90 -5.59
CA VAL A 434 22.27 18.92 -5.86
C VAL A 434 22.69 20.22 -5.19
N THR A 435 22.86 21.28 -5.98
CA THR A 435 22.94 22.65 -5.44
C THR A 435 21.52 23.20 -5.41
N PHE A 436 20.95 23.34 -4.21
CA PHE A 436 19.59 23.82 -4.03
C PHE A 436 19.56 25.33 -3.75
N ARG A 437 18.64 26.06 -4.38
CA ARG A 437 18.37 27.48 -4.07
C ARG A 437 16.88 27.68 -3.83
N ASN A 438 16.53 28.09 -2.62
CA ASN A 438 15.16 28.47 -2.33
C ASN A 438 14.87 29.91 -2.84
N LYS A 439 13.92 30.05 -3.76
CA LYS A 439 13.42 31.34 -4.28
C LYS A 439 11.97 31.62 -3.85
N ALA A 440 11.37 30.74 -3.07
CA ALA A 440 10.00 30.88 -2.56
C ALA A 440 9.96 31.72 -1.27
N SER A 441 8.75 32.01 -0.78
CA SER A 441 8.53 32.84 0.42
C SER A 441 8.75 32.11 1.75
N ARG A 442 8.89 30.78 1.73
CA ARG A 442 9.02 29.92 2.91
C ARG A 442 10.28 29.07 2.82
N PRO A 443 10.87 28.67 3.96
CA PRO A 443 11.94 27.68 3.97
C PRO A 443 11.45 26.33 3.43
N TYR A 444 12.28 25.66 2.64
CA TYR A 444 12.03 24.36 2.02
C TYR A 444 13.34 23.58 1.97
N SER A 445 13.25 22.26 1.91
CA SER A 445 14.40 21.35 1.77
C SER A 445 14.24 20.42 0.55
N ILE A 446 15.13 19.45 0.39
CA ILE A 446 14.97 18.31 -0.54
C ILE A 446 15.29 17.04 0.25
N GLN A 447 14.34 16.12 0.36
CA GLN A 447 14.54 14.80 0.96
C GLN A 447 14.49 13.71 -0.12
N PRO A 448 15.61 13.02 -0.41
CA PRO A 448 15.61 11.96 -1.41
C PRO A 448 15.20 10.61 -0.80
N HIS A 449 14.46 9.83 -1.58
CA HIS A 449 14.07 8.45 -1.27
C HIS A 449 14.90 7.49 -2.13
N GLY A 450 15.45 6.43 -1.52
CA GLY A 450 16.22 5.41 -2.25
C GLY A 450 17.68 5.74 -2.57
N VAL A 451 18.30 6.66 -1.82
CA VAL A 451 19.75 6.92 -1.86
C VAL A 451 20.33 7.02 -0.46
N GLN A 452 21.63 6.77 -0.34
CA GLN A 452 22.36 6.93 0.91
C GLN A 452 22.87 8.36 1.07
N TYR A 453 22.73 8.92 2.26
CA TYR A 453 23.23 10.24 2.64
C TYR A 453 23.68 10.24 4.10
N ASN A 454 24.44 11.27 4.49
CA ASN A 454 24.82 11.48 5.88
C ASN A 454 23.69 12.20 6.63
N ILE A 455 23.62 12.03 7.95
CA ILE A 455 22.60 12.67 8.79
C ILE A 455 22.54 14.20 8.65
N GLU A 456 23.68 14.86 8.41
CA GLU A 456 23.74 16.32 8.17
C GLU A 456 23.09 16.76 6.84
N MET A 457 22.84 15.81 5.94
CA MET A 457 22.21 16.01 4.64
C MET A 457 20.76 15.54 4.62
N ASP A 458 20.21 15.09 5.76
CA ASP A 458 18.81 14.73 5.85
C ASP A 458 17.94 15.97 5.60
N GLY A 459 17.05 15.86 4.60
CA GLY A 459 16.12 16.92 4.26
C GLY A 459 14.97 17.02 5.25
N THR A 460 14.77 16.01 6.10
CA THR A 460 13.77 15.99 7.17
C THR A 460 14.41 16.44 8.47
N LEU A 461 13.91 17.52 9.05
CA LEU A 461 14.42 18.01 10.33
C LEU A 461 13.69 17.30 11.47
N TYR A 462 14.38 16.41 12.17
CA TYR A 462 13.98 15.86 13.47
C TYR A 462 15.06 16.17 14.51
N HIS A 463 14.67 16.33 15.77
CA HIS A 463 15.50 16.81 16.90
C HIS A 463 15.94 18.29 16.88
N ASN A 464 15.52 19.09 15.89
CA ASN A 464 15.82 20.53 15.82
C ASN A 464 14.55 21.40 15.90
N VAL A 465 14.64 22.53 16.61
CA VAL A 465 13.52 23.44 16.99
C VAL A 465 12.97 24.29 15.82
N LEU A 466 13.40 24.05 14.58
CA LEU A 466 12.97 24.86 13.43
C LEU A 466 11.85 24.14 12.69
N GLU A 467 10.60 24.53 12.98
CA GLU A 467 9.33 24.15 12.30
C GLU A 467 9.23 24.67 10.84
N ALA A 468 10.36 24.77 10.16
CA ALA A 468 10.47 25.46 8.89
C ALA A 468 9.96 24.62 7.72
N VAL A 469 10.05 23.29 7.81
CA VAL A 469 9.80 22.35 6.72
C VAL A 469 8.84 21.26 7.22
N ASP A 470 7.87 20.90 6.38
CA ASP A 470 6.84 19.92 6.72
C ASP A 470 6.59 19.03 5.50
N PRO A 471 6.92 17.73 5.55
CA PRO A 471 6.81 16.86 4.38
C PRO A 471 5.38 16.74 3.84
N ILE A 472 4.36 16.81 4.70
CA ILE A 472 2.95 16.68 4.31
C ILE A 472 2.53 17.95 3.57
N ARG A 473 2.80 19.12 4.16
CA ARG A 473 2.40 20.41 3.58
C ARG A 473 3.24 20.78 2.37
N ASP A 474 4.53 20.44 2.35
CA ASP A 474 5.45 20.74 1.25
C ASP A 474 5.10 19.96 -0.02
N THR A 475 4.83 18.65 0.13
CA THR A 475 4.42 17.80 -1.01
C THR A 475 3.07 18.22 -1.55
N ASN A 476 2.08 18.49 -0.69
CA ASN A 476 0.76 19.02 -1.10
C ASN A 476 0.87 20.42 -1.74
N SER A 477 1.82 21.25 -1.30
CA SER A 477 2.12 22.55 -1.93
C SER A 477 2.76 22.43 -3.31
N GLY A 478 3.28 21.24 -3.69
CA GLY A 478 3.78 20.90 -5.02
C GLY A 478 5.25 20.45 -5.10
N LEU A 479 5.97 20.36 -3.97
CA LEU A 479 7.38 19.98 -3.95
C LEU A 479 7.58 18.46 -4.05
N VAL A 480 7.51 17.94 -5.26
CA VAL A 480 7.78 16.53 -5.58
C VAL A 480 8.55 16.43 -6.89
N GLY A 481 9.48 15.48 -6.99
CA GLY A 481 10.25 15.24 -8.21
C GLY A 481 10.76 13.80 -8.29
N PRO A 482 10.87 13.23 -9.51
CA PRO A 482 11.33 11.86 -9.68
C PRO A 482 12.86 11.74 -9.56
N LEU A 483 13.29 10.66 -8.89
CA LEU A 483 14.68 10.23 -8.80
C LEU A 483 14.82 8.85 -9.42
N LEU A 484 15.68 8.72 -10.42
CA LEU A 484 15.93 7.47 -11.13
C LEU A 484 17.36 6.98 -10.89
N ILE A 485 17.47 5.81 -10.28
CA ILE A 485 18.73 5.10 -10.09
C ILE A 485 18.79 3.91 -11.05
N CYS A 486 19.88 3.84 -11.81
CA CYS A 486 20.09 2.90 -12.89
C CYS A 486 21.27 1.97 -12.60
N LYS A 487 21.32 0.80 -13.24
CA LYS A 487 22.50 -0.07 -13.18
C LYS A 487 23.70 0.57 -13.90
N PRO A 488 24.94 0.20 -13.57
CA PRO A 488 26.12 0.75 -14.22
C PRO A 488 26.11 0.58 -15.75
N LYS A 489 26.54 1.61 -16.48
CA LYS A 489 26.65 1.67 -17.95
C LYS A 489 25.32 1.51 -18.69
N THR A 490 24.21 1.89 -18.05
CA THR A 490 22.87 1.84 -18.65
C THR A 490 22.29 3.20 -18.98
N LEU A 491 22.91 4.30 -18.56
CA LEU A 491 22.58 5.66 -18.98
C LEU A 491 23.52 6.14 -20.09
N LYS A 492 22.95 6.71 -21.17
CA LYS A 492 23.69 7.41 -22.22
C LYS A 492 23.10 8.80 -22.40
N SER A 493 23.91 9.84 -22.15
CA SER A 493 23.46 11.24 -22.19
C SER A 493 22.20 11.49 -21.32
N GLY A 494 22.09 10.81 -20.18
CA GLY A 494 20.95 10.93 -19.28
C GLY A 494 19.69 10.13 -19.67
N LYS A 495 19.70 9.34 -20.75
CA LYS A 495 18.60 8.45 -21.12
C LYS A 495 18.97 6.98 -20.91
N GLN A 496 18.00 6.15 -20.54
CA GLN A 496 18.21 4.71 -20.43
C GLN A 496 18.55 4.09 -21.80
N LYS A 497 19.60 3.26 -21.82
CA LYS A 497 20.04 2.49 -22.99
C LYS A 497 19.01 1.39 -23.27
N ASN A 498 18.69 1.19 -24.55
CA ASN A 498 17.71 0.22 -25.02
C ASN A 498 16.25 0.52 -24.61
N MET A 499 15.94 1.76 -24.22
CA MET A 499 14.56 2.23 -24.09
C MET A 499 14.32 3.33 -25.11
N ASP A 500 13.21 3.24 -25.82
CA ASP A 500 12.83 4.22 -26.84
C ASP A 500 12.12 5.42 -26.19
N LYS A 501 11.34 5.16 -25.13
CA LYS A 501 10.61 6.16 -24.35
C LYS A 501 10.67 5.86 -22.86
N GLU A 502 10.59 6.93 -22.07
CA GLU A 502 10.54 6.88 -20.62
C GLU A 502 9.47 7.87 -20.14
N PHE A 503 8.58 7.41 -19.27
CA PHE A 503 7.50 8.21 -18.68
C PHE A 503 7.51 8.10 -17.17
N HIS A 504 7.25 9.21 -16.49
CA HIS A 504 7.04 9.28 -15.05
C HIS A 504 5.59 9.67 -14.77
N LEU A 505 4.88 8.88 -13.97
CA LEU A 505 3.55 9.19 -13.49
C LEU A 505 3.52 9.16 -11.96
N LEU A 506 3.11 10.28 -11.38
CA LEU A 506 2.69 10.42 -10.00
C LEU A 506 1.16 10.44 -9.99
N ALA A 507 0.57 9.45 -9.32
CA ALA A 507 -0.83 9.46 -8.94
C ALA A 507 -0.93 9.98 -7.50
N THR A 508 -1.73 11.00 -7.28
CA THR A 508 -1.93 11.57 -5.94
C THR A 508 -3.18 12.46 -5.93
N VAL A 509 -3.88 12.46 -4.80
CA VAL A 509 -4.83 13.53 -4.48
C VAL A 509 -4.04 14.66 -3.84
N PHE A 510 -3.79 15.73 -4.61
CA PHE A 510 -3.21 16.94 -4.01
C PHE A 510 -4.27 17.60 -3.13
N ASP A 511 -4.09 17.50 -1.82
CA ASP A 511 -4.96 18.16 -0.85
C ASP A 511 -4.49 19.60 -0.64
N GLU A 512 -5.12 20.54 -1.35
CA GLU A 512 -4.77 21.96 -1.25
C GLU A 512 -5.19 22.56 0.11
N ASN A 513 -5.98 21.85 0.93
CA ASN A 513 -6.27 22.28 2.30
C ASN A 513 -5.02 22.19 3.18
N LEU A 514 -4.12 21.25 2.89
CA LEU A 514 -2.83 21.07 3.58
C LEU A 514 -1.71 21.95 3.00
N SER A 515 -1.98 22.65 1.90
CA SER A 515 -1.01 23.56 1.25
C SER A 515 -0.65 24.74 2.14
N TRP A 516 0.64 25.12 2.13
CA TRP A 516 1.10 26.37 2.77
C TRP A 516 0.47 27.62 2.15
N HIS A 517 -0.06 27.51 0.94
CA HIS A 517 -0.61 28.62 0.18
C HIS A 517 -2.15 28.67 0.20
N LEU A 518 -2.83 27.89 1.05
CA LEU A 518 -4.29 27.88 1.11
C LEU A 518 -4.87 29.29 1.32
N ASP A 519 -4.36 30.04 2.29
CA ASP A 519 -4.84 31.40 2.58
C ASP A 519 -4.56 32.39 1.43
N ASP A 520 -3.39 32.28 0.79
CA ASP A 520 -3.06 33.07 -0.40
C ASP A 520 -4.05 32.76 -1.53
N ASN A 521 -4.41 31.48 -1.71
CA ASN A 521 -5.32 31.01 -2.74
C ASN A 521 -6.76 31.45 -2.49
N ILE A 522 -7.24 31.38 -1.24
CA ILE A 522 -8.55 31.90 -0.83
C ILE A 522 -8.63 33.39 -1.14
N ASN A 523 -7.66 34.19 -0.69
CA ASN A 523 -7.66 35.64 -0.88
C ASN A 523 -7.54 36.07 -2.34
N ARG A 524 -6.84 35.28 -3.16
CA ARG A 524 -6.60 35.58 -4.57
C ARG A 524 -7.76 35.18 -5.48
N SER A 525 -8.32 34.01 -5.27
CA SER A 525 -9.17 33.33 -6.26
C SER A 525 -10.64 33.22 -5.84
N ALA A 526 -10.94 33.14 -4.53
CA ALA A 526 -12.33 33.08 -4.09
C ALA A 526 -13.01 34.44 -4.27
N LYS A 527 -14.25 34.46 -4.77
CA LYS A 527 -15.00 35.71 -5.00
C LYS A 527 -15.38 36.42 -3.70
N LYS A 528 -15.56 35.67 -2.61
CA LYS A 528 -15.86 36.16 -1.26
C LYS A 528 -14.96 35.46 -0.23
N PRO A 529 -13.66 35.84 -0.13
CA PRO A 529 -12.70 35.18 0.75
C PRO A 529 -13.14 35.15 2.22
N LYS A 530 -13.84 36.20 2.68
CA LYS A 530 -14.29 36.33 4.08
C LYS A 530 -15.45 35.39 4.45
N SER A 531 -16.13 34.79 3.48
CA SER A 531 -17.20 33.82 3.76
C SER A 531 -16.74 32.37 3.70
N VAL A 532 -15.46 32.12 3.40
CA VAL A 532 -14.90 30.78 3.34
C VAL A 532 -14.83 30.19 4.75
N ASN A 533 -15.45 29.03 4.93
CA ASN A 533 -15.28 28.20 6.10
C ASN A 533 -14.34 27.04 5.75
N LYS A 534 -13.18 26.95 6.40
CA LYS A 534 -12.19 25.90 6.14
C LYS A 534 -12.61 24.53 6.68
N GLU A 535 -13.51 24.52 7.66
CA GLU A 535 -14.07 23.31 8.28
C GLU A 535 -15.28 22.76 7.52
N ASP A 536 -15.70 23.42 6.44
CA ASP A 536 -16.82 22.96 5.62
C ASP A 536 -16.38 21.80 4.72
N GLU A 537 -17.04 20.65 4.82
CA GLU A 537 -16.70 19.44 4.06
C GLU A 537 -16.76 19.68 2.54
N ASP A 538 -17.76 20.44 2.07
CA ASP A 538 -17.91 20.77 0.64
C ASP A 538 -16.77 21.67 0.15
N PHE A 539 -16.23 22.56 1.00
CA PHE A 539 -15.06 23.36 0.70
C PHE A 539 -13.80 22.49 0.66
N GLN A 540 -13.59 21.63 1.67
CA GLN A 540 -12.43 20.74 1.74
C GLN A 540 -12.38 19.81 0.52
N GLU A 541 -13.51 19.19 0.17
CA GLU A 541 -13.62 18.30 -1.00
C GLU A 541 -13.34 19.04 -2.31
N SER A 542 -13.77 20.30 -2.44
CA SER A 542 -13.50 21.10 -3.63
C SER A 542 -12.00 21.37 -3.89
N ASN A 543 -11.18 21.20 -2.85
CA ASN A 543 -9.74 21.44 -2.87
C ASN A 543 -8.92 20.14 -2.96
N LYS A 544 -9.57 18.96 -3.04
CA LYS A 544 -8.91 17.65 -3.20
C LYS A 544 -8.73 17.30 -4.68
N MET A 545 -7.56 17.61 -5.23
CA MET A 545 -7.30 17.56 -6.67
C MET A 545 -6.74 16.19 -7.09
N HIS A 546 -7.65 15.28 -7.47
CA HIS A 546 -7.38 13.91 -7.93
C HIS A 546 -6.65 13.85 -9.28
N SER A 547 -5.31 13.81 -9.27
CA SER A 547 -4.53 14.14 -10.48
C SER A 547 -3.48 13.09 -10.86
N LEU A 548 -3.12 13.10 -12.15
CA LEU A 548 -1.90 12.47 -12.67
C LEU A 548 -0.91 13.57 -13.07
N ASN A 549 0.25 13.62 -12.44
CA ASN A 549 1.27 14.67 -12.62
C ASN A 549 0.73 16.11 -12.47
N GLY A 550 -0.30 16.30 -11.63
CA GLY A 550 -0.94 17.59 -11.41
C GLY A 550 -2.03 17.95 -12.43
N TYR A 551 -2.43 17.05 -13.33
CA TYR A 551 -3.53 17.31 -14.27
C TYR A 551 -4.70 16.36 -14.06
N MET A 552 -5.92 16.86 -14.33
CA MET A 552 -7.18 16.13 -14.14
C MET A 552 -7.96 16.03 -15.46
N TYR A 553 -8.89 15.08 -15.53
CA TYR A 553 -9.88 14.95 -16.62
C TYR A 553 -9.26 14.93 -18.03
N GLY A 554 -8.12 14.24 -18.19
CA GLY A 554 -7.47 14.04 -19.49
C GLY A 554 -6.62 15.21 -19.98
N ASN A 555 -6.33 16.19 -19.13
CA ASN A 555 -5.54 17.36 -19.50
C ASN A 555 -4.02 17.11 -19.58
N LEU A 556 -3.54 15.96 -19.07
CA LEU A 556 -2.13 15.56 -19.16
C LEU A 556 -1.75 15.28 -20.63
N LYS A 557 -0.68 15.93 -21.11
CA LYS A 557 -0.14 15.80 -22.48
C LYS A 557 1.26 15.18 -22.47
N GLY A 558 1.74 14.76 -23.63
CA GLY A 558 3.12 14.28 -23.82
C GLY A 558 3.30 12.77 -23.65
N LEU A 559 2.21 12.01 -23.47
CA LEU A 559 2.22 10.54 -23.41
C LEU A 559 2.04 9.93 -24.81
N SER A 560 3.04 10.09 -25.67
CA SER A 560 3.01 9.59 -27.05
C SER A 560 4.20 8.67 -27.33
N MET A 561 3.91 7.50 -27.91
CA MET A 561 4.89 6.46 -28.24
C MET A 561 4.54 5.75 -29.54
N CYS A 562 5.48 4.99 -30.09
CA CYS A 562 5.28 4.23 -31.30
C CYS A 562 4.97 2.76 -30.98
N LYS A 563 4.19 2.12 -31.85
CA LYS A 563 3.92 0.69 -31.75
C LYS A 563 5.22 -0.12 -31.83
N GLY A 564 5.46 -0.96 -30.82
CA GLY A 564 6.65 -1.79 -30.70
C GLY A 564 7.84 -1.12 -30.03
N ASP A 565 7.71 0.15 -29.61
CA ASP A 565 8.71 0.79 -28.76
C ASP A 565 8.88 0.02 -27.45
N LYS A 566 10.09 0.00 -26.92
CA LYS A 566 10.32 -0.41 -25.54
C LYS A 566 10.20 0.80 -24.63
N VAL A 567 9.13 0.82 -23.84
CA VAL A 567 8.74 1.97 -23.01
C VAL A 567 8.90 1.63 -21.54
N SER A 568 9.68 2.45 -20.81
CA SER A 568 9.79 2.38 -19.36
C SER A 568 8.80 3.34 -18.71
N TRP A 569 7.95 2.83 -17.83
CA TRP A 569 7.03 3.63 -17.01
C TRP A 569 7.47 3.58 -15.56
N HIS A 570 7.74 4.74 -14.98
CA HIS A 570 8.05 4.94 -13.57
C HIS A 570 6.80 5.50 -12.89
N LEU A 571 6.19 4.70 -12.03
CA LEU A 571 4.89 4.97 -11.42
C LEU A 571 5.09 5.17 -9.93
N SER A 572 4.45 6.18 -9.35
CA SER A 572 4.59 6.52 -7.94
C SER A 572 3.27 7.02 -7.36
N GLY A 573 3.09 6.84 -6.05
CA GLY A 573 1.97 7.38 -5.28
C GLY A 573 2.45 8.27 -4.13
N LEU A 574 1.63 9.24 -3.72
CA LEU A 574 1.81 10.10 -2.54
C LEU A 574 0.45 10.41 -1.92
N GLY A 575 0.40 10.62 -0.61
CA GLY A 575 -0.81 11.08 0.08
C GLY A 575 -1.08 10.38 1.41
N SER A 576 -2.36 10.20 1.69
CA SER A 576 -2.95 9.66 2.92
C SER A 576 -3.43 8.21 2.74
N GLU A 577 -4.12 7.64 3.72
CA GLU A 577 -4.63 6.26 3.66
C GLU A 577 -5.67 6.03 2.56
N VAL A 578 -6.34 7.09 2.08
CA VAL A 578 -7.28 7.01 0.96
C VAL A 578 -6.58 6.94 -0.41
N ASP A 579 -5.28 7.24 -0.49
CA ASP A 579 -4.49 7.28 -1.73
C ASP A 579 -4.03 5.88 -2.20
N ILE A 580 -5.01 4.98 -2.30
CA ILE A 580 -4.85 3.67 -2.95
C ILE A 580 -5.13 3.85 -4.44
N HIS A 581 -4.10 3.78 -5.28
CA HIS A 581 -4.27 3.99 -6.72
C HIS A 581 -4.04 2.71 -7.53
N GLY A 582 -5.11 2.14 -8.08
CA GLY A 582 -5.02 1.07 -9.08
C GLY A 582 -4.88 1.64 -10.50
N LEU A 583 -3.66 1.92 -10.94
CA LEU A 583 -3.39 2.47 -12.27
C LEU A 583 -3.56 1.40 -13.35
N TYR A 584 -4.61 1.54 -14.16
CA TYR A 584 -4.92 0.65 -15.28
C TYR A 584 -4.54 1.28 -16.61
N PHE A 585 -3.79 0.54 -17.42
CA PHE A 585 -3.43 0.91 -18.79
C PHE A 585 -4.34 0.19 -19.77
N GLU A 586 -5.27 0.91 -20.37
CA GLU A 586 -6.25 0.33 -21.29
C GLU A 586 -5.58 -0.18 -22.57
N GLY A 587 -5.90 -1.41 -23.00
CA GLY A 587 -5.51 -1.95 -24.30
C GLY A 587 -4.06 -2.42 -24.46
N ASN A 588 -3.14 -2.06 -23.55
CA ASN A 588 -1.76 -2.53 -23.55
C ASN A 588 -1.38 -3.19 -22.22
N ARG A 589 -0.28 -3.94 -22.22
CA ARG A 589 0.21 -4.69 -21.06
C ARG A 589 1.66 -4.34 -20.81
N PHE A 590 2.09 -4.44 -19.56
CA PHE A 590 3.47 -4.28 -19.14
C PHE A 590 3.96 -5.51 -18.37
N LEU A 591 5.28 -5.62 -18.27
CA LEU A 591 5.97 -6.60 -17.45
C LEU A 591 6.37 -5.96 -16.12
N TYR A 592 6.05 -6.63 -15.02
CA TYR A 592 6.44 -6.27 -13.66
C TYR A 592 6.84 -7.52 -12.88
N LYS A 593 8.08 -7.57 -12.36
CA LYS A 593 8.66 -8.73 -11.63
C LYS A 593 8.35 -10.06 -12.34
N ASP A 594 8.66 -10.14 -13.64
CA ASP A 594 8.41 -11.29 -14.53
C ASP A 594 6.93 -11.70 -14.73
N THR A 595 5.98 -10.90 -14.24
CA THR A 595 4.54 -11.10 -14.45
C THR A 595 3.99 -10.08 -15.44
N ARG A 596 3.12 -10.53 -16.37
CA ARG A 596 2.41 -9.63 -17.28
C ARG A 596 1.16 -9.10 -16.59
N ARG A 597 1.01 -7.78 -16.58
CA ARG A 597 -0.12 -7.06 -15.96
C ARG A 597 -0.54 -5.88 -16.85
N ASP A 598 -1.68 -5.32 -16.55
CA ASP A 598 -2.23 -4.09 -17.14
C ASP A 598 -2.69 -3.10 -16.07
N THR A 599 -2.89 -3.58 -14.83
CA THR A 599 -3.12 -2.77 -13.65
C THR A 599 -1.99 -2.96 -12.64
N ILE A 600 -1.55 -1.87 -12.02
CA ILE A 600 -0.60 -1.88 -10.91
C ILE A 600 -1.07 -0.91 -9.84
N ASN A 601 -0.93 -1.34 -8.58
CA ASN A 601 -1.29 -0.52 -7.44
C ASN A 601 -0.08 0.30 -7.01
N VAL A 602 -0.28 1.59 -6.73
CA VAL A 602 0.69 2.46 -6.07
C VAL A 602 0.03 3.11 -4.85
N PHE A 603 0.83 3.36 -3.82
CA PHE A 603 0.43 3.86 -2.51
C PHE A 603 1.39 5.01 -2.11
N PRO A 604 1.13 5.76 -1.02
CA PRO A 604 2.02 6.83 -0.59
C PRO A 604 3.47 6.38 -0.46
N HIS A 605 4.37 7.09 -1.14
CA HIS A 605 5.82 6.84 -1.22
C HIS A 605 6.22 5.47 -1.78
N ILE A 606 5.32 4.78 -2.47
CA ILE A 606 5.63 3.53 -3.19
C ILE A 606 5.87 3.85 -4.66
N SER A 607 7.00 3.37 -5.19
CA SER A 607 7.37 3.53 -6.58
C SER A 607 7.62 2.19 -7.28
N HIS A 608 7.25 2.12 -8.55
CA HIS A 608 7.39 0.95 -9.40
C HIS A 608 7.93 1.33 -10.77
N THR A 609 8.81 0.50 -11.32
CA THR A 609 9.21 0.59 -12.73
C THR A 609 8.64 -0.60 -13.49
N VAL A 610 7.91 -0.33 -14.57
CA VAL A 610 7.31 -1.35 -15.43
C VAL A 610 7.71 -1.12 -16.88
N ILE A 611 7.89 -2.22 -17.62
CA ILE A 611 8.29 -2.16 -19.04
C ILE A 611 7.11 -2.55 -19.92
N MET A 612 6.72 -1.66 -20.82
CA MET A 612 5.65 -1.85 -21.79
C MET A 612 6.22 -1.93 -23.20
N GLU A 613 5.71 -2.88 -23.99
CA GLU A 613 5.91 -2.94 -25.44
C GLU A 613 4.52 -2.82 -26.08
N PRO A 614 4.09 -1.62 -26.51
CA PRO A 614 2.72 -1.39 -26.92
C PRO A 614 2.45 -2.09 -28.25
N ASP A 615 1.48 -2.99 -28.24
CA ASP A 615 1.14 -3.87 -29.36
C ASP A 615 -0.13 -3.43 -30.11
N SER A 616 -0.88 -2.50 -29.51
CA SER A 616 -2.18 -2.00 -29.94
C SER A 616 -2.09 -0.51 -30.23
N MET A 617 -2.55 -0.09 -31.42
CA MET A 617 -2.49 1.31 -31.87
C MET A 617 -3.80 2.03 -31.52
N GLY A 618 -3.70 3.32 -31.22
CA GLY A 618 -4.85 4.14 -30.87
C GLY A 618 -4.55 5.08 -29.71
N THR A 619 -5.58 5.77 -29.26
CA THR A 619 -5.57 6.54 -28.01
C THR A 619 -6.27 5.70 -26.95
N PHE A 620 -5.62 5.56 -25.80
CA PHE A 620 -6.03 4.71 -24.70
C PHE A 620 -6.01 5.51 -23.40
N GLU A 621 -6.81 5.07 -22.42
CA GLU A 621 -6.81 5.66 -21.09
C GLU A 621 -5.75 5.00 -20.19
N VAL A 622 -5.03 5.83 -19.43
CA VAL A 622 -4.40 5.42 -18.17
C VAL A 622 -5.16 6.10 -17.04
N GLY A 623 -5.78 5.32 -16.16
CA GLY A 623 -6.66 5.86 -15.13
C GLY A 623 -6.66 5.03 -13.86
N CYS A 624 -6.90 5.69 -12.74
CA CYS A 624 -7.09 5.03 -11.46
C CYS A 624 -8.42 4.27 -11.47
N LYS A 625 -8.46 3.02 -10.99
CA LYS A 625 -9.69 2.22 -10.87
C LYS A 625 -10.34 2.25 -9.49
N THR A 626 -9.76 3.01 -8.56
CA THR A 626 -10.45 3.43 -7.34
C THR A 626 -11.56 4.40 -7.73
N THR A 627 -12.81 4.08 -7.37
CA THR A 627 -14.02 4.73 -7.90
C THR A 627 -13.99 6.23 -7.75
N ASP A 628 -13.71 6.73 -6.54
CA ASP A 628 -13.75 8.16 -6.23
C ASP A 628 -12.63 8.89 -6.96
N HIS A 629 -11.43 8.32 -7.03
CA HIS A 629 -10.31 8.88 -7.79
C HIS A 629 -10.62 8.98 -9.30
N TYR A 630 -11.26 7.94 -9.86
CA TYR A 630 -11.65 7.94 -11.27
C TYR A 630 -12.66 9.06 -11.57
N HIS A 631 -13.69 9.18 -10.74
CA HIS A 631 -14.72 10.22 -10.88
C HIS A 631 -14.17 11.62 -10.60
N GLY A 632 -13.27 11.75 -9.61
CA GLY A 632 -12.51 12.96 -9.31
C GLY A 632 -11.57 13.41 -10.43
N GLY A 633 -11.34 12.57 -11.44
CA GLY A 633 -10.64 12.97 -12.67
C GLY A 633 -9.20 12.46 -12.78
N MET A 634 -8.78 11.49 -11.94
CA MET A 634 -7.46 10.85 -11.99
C MET A 634 -7.33 9.90 -13.18
N ARG A 635 -7.31 10.47 -14.37
CA ARG A 635 -7.20 9.77 -15.65
C ARG A 635 -6.59 10.67 -16.72
N ALA A 636 -5.79 10.04 -17.59
CA ALA A 636 -5.09 10.66 -18.69
C ALA A 636 -5.16 9.78 -19.94
N ASN A 637 -4.89 10.37 -21.10
CA ASN A 637 -4.83 9.64 -22.36
C ASN A 637 -3.37 9.45 -22.78
N TYR A 638 -3.05 8.27 -23.29
CA TYR A 638 -1.79 8.00 -23.97
C TYR A 638 -2.04 7.51 -25.40
N THR A 639 -1.13 7.81 -26.31
CA THR A 639 -1.30 7.54 -27.75
C THR A 639 -0.18 6.63 -28.25
N VAL A 640 -0.58 5.56 -28.95
CA VAL A 640 0.31 4.63 -29.64
C VAL A 640 0.14 4.79 -31.15
N GLU A 641 1.17 5.34 -31.80
CA GLU A 641 1.17 5.67 -33.21
C GLU A 641 1.92 4.66 -34.08
N LYS A 642 1.67 4.69 -35.38
CA LYS A 642 2.41 3.89 -36.36
C LYS A 642 3.60 4.68 -36.90
N CYS A 643 4.77 4.51 -36.30
CA CYS A 643 5.98 5.24 -36.71
C CYS A 643 6.85 4.50 -37.74
N HIS A 644 6.70 3.17 -37.87
CA HIS A 644 7.50 2.35 -38.79
C HIS A 644 6.64 1.64 -39.84
N PHE A 645 7.11 1.66 -41.09
CA PHE A 645 6.40 1.09 -42.26
C PHE A 645 6.43 -0.45 -42.30
N TRP A 646 7.40 -1.07 -41.63
CA TRP A 646 7.75 -2.50 -41.75
C TRP A 646 7.20 -3.44 -40.67
N ASN A 647 6.28 -3.00 -39.81
CA ASN A 647 5.65 -3.91 -38.83
C ASN A 647 4.37 -4.54 -39.38
N ARG A 648 4.54 -5.50 -40.30
CA ARG A 648 3.49 -6.45 -40.71
C ARG A 648 3.73 -7.78 -40.01
N GLN A 649 3.43 -7.86 -38.71
CA GLN A 649 3.20 -9.16 -38.09
C GLN A 649 1.85 -9.69 -38.61
N SER A 650 1.93 -10.52 -39.64
CA SER A 650 0.83 -11.37 -40.09
C SER A 650 0.80 -12.59 -39.19
N GLU A 651 0.00 -12.55 -38.14
CA GLU A 651 -0.22 -13.72 -37.28
C GLU A 651 -1.37 -14.57 -37.85
N THR A 652 -1.02 -15.72 -38.39
CA THR A 652 -1.96 -16.75 -38.84
C THR A 652 -2.55 -17.47 -37.62
N MET A 653 -3.86 -17.37 -37.42
CA MET A 653 -4.57 -17.99 -36.30
C MET A 653 -5.27 -19.28 -36.72
N LEU A 654 -5.08 -20.34 -35.93
CA LEU A 654 -5.57 -21.68 -36.25
C LEU A 654 -6.90 -22.04 -35.55
N HIS A 655 -7.24 -21.45 -34.40
CA HIS A 655 -8.42 -21.85 -33.61
C HIS A 655 -9.17 -20.67 -32.95
N GLN A 656 -10.51 -20.73 -32.99
CA GLN A 656 -11.42 -19.73 -32.41
C GLN A 656 -12.36 -20.40 -31.42
N LYS A 657 -12.46 -19.85 -30.20
CA LYS A 657 -13.41 -20.29 -29.17
C LYS A 657 -14.53 -19.28 -29.03
N LYS A 658 -15.78 -19.76 -28.93
CA LYS A 658 -16.98 -18.89 -28.90
C LYS A 658 -17.73 -19.06 -27.58
N TYR A 659 -18.14 -17.93 -27.00
CA TYR A 659 -18.95 -17.84 -25.79
C TYR A 659 -20.20 -17.01 -26.06
N TYR A 660 -21.35 -17.41 -25.51
CA TYR A 660 -22.60 -16.67 -25.58
C TYR A 660 -22.95 -16.18 -24.19
N ILE A 661 -22.88 -14.87 -23.97
CA ILE A 661 -23.03 -14.26 -22.65
C ILE A 661 -24.10 -13.20 -22.71
N ALA A 662 -24.99 -13.14 -21.73
CA ALA A 662 -25.95 -12.06 -21.60
C ALA A 662 -25.83 -11.33 -20.27
N ALA A 663 -26.13 -10.04 -20.27
CA ALA A 663 -26.39 -9.26 -19.07
C ALA A 663 -27.88 -9.37 -18.71
N VAL A 664 -28.18 -9.96 -17.56
CA VAL A 664 -29.55 -10.31 -17.13
C VAL A 664 -29.85 -9.64 -15.79
N GLU A 665 -31.01 -8.99 -15.68
CA GLU A 665 -31.51 -8.47 -14.41
C GLU A 665 -32.07 -9.60 -13.55
N MET A 666 -31.62 -9.70 -12.30
CA MET A 666 -32.10 -10.70 -11.35
C MET A 666 -32.09 -10.18 -9.92
N ASP A 667 -32.94 -10.74 -9.07
CA ASP A 667 -32.92 -10.47 -7.64
C ASP A 667 -31.78 -11.30 -7.02
N TRP A 668 -30.84 -10.61 -6.38
CA TRP A 668 -29.69 -11.20 -5.71
C TRP A 668 -29.85 -11.05 -4.20
N ASP A 669 -29.75 -12.17 -3.49
CA ASP A 669 -29.76 -12.20 -2.03
C ASP A 669 -28.34 -12.42 -1.51
N TYR A 670 -27.79 -11.40 -0.83
CA TYR A 670 -26.44 -11.48 -0.26
C TYR A 670 -26.36 -12.42 0.94
N SER A 671 -27.48 -12.67 1.61
CA SER A 671 -27.55 -13.56 2.76
C SER A 671 -28.89 -14.31 2.72
N PRO A 672 -28.99 -15.38 1.91
CA PRO A 672 -30.22 -16.18 1.81
C PRO A 672 -30.63 -16.80 3.15
N THR A 673 -29.65 -17.11 3.99
CA THR A 673 -29.83 -17.58 5.37
C THR A 673 -28.85 -16.85 6.29
N ARG A 674 -29.28 -16.60 7.54
CA ARG A 674 -28.46 -16.00 8.61
C ARG A 674 -28.08 -17.01 9.70
N THR A 675 -28.24 -18.31 9.44
CA THR A 675 -28.00 -19.39 10.43
C THR A 675 -26.54 -19.45 10.85
N TRP A 676 -25.61 -19.27 9.90
CA TRP A 676 -24.18 -19.22 10.20
C TRP A 676 -23.82 -18.01 11.07
N GLU A 677 -24.37 -16.84 10.74
CA GLU A 677 -24.16 -15.60 11.51
C GLU A 677 -24.71 -15.72 12.93
N GLU A 678 -25.90 -16.30 13.09
CA GLU A 678 -26.52 -16.56 14.38
C GLU A 678 -25.68 -17.52 15.25
N GLN A 679 -25.11 -18.57 14.66
CA GLN A 679 -24.19 -19.47 15.35
C GLN A 679 -22.89 -18.78 15.75
N MET A 680 -22.30 -18.01 14.83
CA MET A 680 -21.03 -17.29 15.04
C MET A 680 -21.13 -16.23 16.14
N HIS A 681 -22.27 -15.52 16.22
CA HIS A 681 -22.46 -14.44 17.19
C HIS A 681 -23.31 -14.83 18.42
N HIS A 682 -23.64 -16.12 18.56
CA HIS A 682 -24.53 -16.66 19.59
C HIS A 682 -25.86 -15.89 19.69
N GLY A 683 -26.42 -15.54 18.53
CA GLY A 683 -27.63 -14.74 18.39
C GLY A 683 -27.45 -13.56 17.44
N LEU A 684 -28.57 -13.02 16.96
CA LEU A 684 -28.57 -11.90 16.02
C LEU A 684 -28.69 -10.52 16.70
N LYS A 685 -28.93 -10.44 18.01
CA LYS A 685 -29.23 -9.17 18.68
C LYS A 685 -28.11 -8.13 18.52
N ASP A 686 -26.87 -8.55 18.77
CA ASP A 686 -25.68 -7.70 18.71
C ASP A 686 -24.79 -8.05 17.51
N SER A 687 -25.37 -8.68 16.48
CA SER A 687 -24.60 -9.05 15.29
C SER A 687 -24.32 -7.80 14.43
N PRO A 688 -23.06 -7.58 13.99
CA PRO A 688 -22.71 -6.49 13.09
C PRO A 688 -23.45 -6.59 11.75
N GLY A 689 -23.86 -7.79 11.34
CA GLY A 689 -24.61 -7.98 10.09
C GLY A 689 -25.99 -7.30 10.07
N ASN A 690 -26.54 -6.91 11.23
CA ASN A 690 -27.85 -6.23 11.28
C ASN A 690 -27.88 -4.91 10.53
N GLU A 691 -26.78 -4.15 10.55
CA GLU A 691 -26.70 -2.86 9.86
C GLU A 691 -26.95 -3.02 8.34
N PHE A 692 -26.54 -4.15 7.78
CA PHE A 692 -26.62 -4.43 6.35
C PHE A 692 -27.82 -5.31 5.95
N LEU A 693 -28.19 -6.27 6.81
CA LEU A 693 -29.12 -7.35 6.47
C LEU A 693 -30.52 -7.17 7.05
N LYS A 694 -30.66 -6.37 8.12
CA LYS A 694 -31.94 -6.19 8.81
C LYS A 694 -32.86 -5.30 7.97
N LYS A 695 -33.99 -5.87 7.56
CA LYS A 695 -35.02 -5.14 6.81
C LYS A 695 -35.97 -4.43 7.76
N GLU A 696 -35.57 -3.28 8.27
CA GLU A 696 -36.38 -2.44 9.15
C GLU A 696 -36.44 -0.98 8.69
N GLY A 697 -37.61 -0.34 8.84
CA GLY A 697 -37.81 1.07 8.50
C GLY A 697 -37.39 1.40 7.07
N LYS A 698 -36.31 2.19 6.93
CA LYS A 698 -35.76 2.67 5.66
C LYS A 698 -34.77 1.69 4.99
N PHE A 699 -34.38 0.61 5.66
CA PHE A 699 -33.34 -0.31 5.17
C PHE A 699 -33.90 -1.39 4.24
N ILE A 700 -33.18 -1.69 3.15
CA ILE A 700 -33.62 -2.61 2.09
C ILE A 700 -33.51 -4.09 2.52
N GLY A 701 -32.53 -4.40 3.38
CA GLY A 701 -32.19 -5.77 3.78
C GLY A 701 -31.21 -6.44 2.80
N SER A 702 -31.24 -7.78 2.71
CA SER A 702 -30.24 -8.55 1.95
C SER A 702 -30.51 -8.72 0.45
N LYS A 703 -31.72 -8.40 -0.04
CA LYS A 703 -32.17 -8.67 -1.42
C LYS A 703 -32.17 -7.41 -2.28
N TYR A 704 -31.39 -7.44 -3.36
CA TYR A 704 -31.24 -6.32 -4.30
C TYR A 704 -31.44 -6.77 -5.73
N LYS A 705 -32.06 -5.91 -6.55
CA LYS A 705 -32.08 -6.12 -8.00
C LYS A 705 -30.71 -5.77 -8.58
N LYS A 706 -30.08 -6.73 -9.27
CA LYS A 706 -28.75 -6.59 -9.87
C LYS A 706 -28.75 -7.01 -11.33
N VAL A 707 -27.69 -6.68 -12.06
CA VAL A 707 -27.43 -7.17 -13.41
C VAL A 707 -26.20 -8.07 -13.39
N LEU A 708 -26.32 -9.29 -13.89
CA LEU A 708 -25.24 -10.27 -13.87
C LEU A 708 -24.97 -10.83 -15.26
N TYR A 709 -23.72 -11.22 -15.50
CA TYR A 709 -23.36 -11.99 -16.69
C TYR A 709 -23.75 -13.46 -16.52
N ARG A 710 -24.43 -14.03 -17.52
CA ARG A 710 -24.81 -15.45 -17.59
C ARG A 710 -24.46 -16.05 -18.94
N GLU A 711 -23.95 -17.28 -18.94
CA GLU A 711 -23.62 -18.02 -20.14
C GLU A 711 -24.86 -18.73 -20.70
N TYR A 712 -24.96 -18.79 -22.02
CA TYR A 712 -26.01 -19.48 -22.77
C TYR A 712 -25.37 -20.50 -23.72
N THR A 713 -26.17 -21.48 -24.16
CA THR A 713 -25.69 -22.55 -25.05
C THR A 713 -25.36 -22.07 -26.46
N ASP A 714 -26.05 -21.03 -26.93
CA ASP A 714 -26.01 -20.55 -28.32
C ASP A 714 -26.47 -19.07 -28.45
N ASP A 715 -26.53 -18.56 -29.69
CA ASP A 715 -26.91 -17.18 -30.00
C ASP A 715 -28.43 -16.93 -30.01
N THR A 716 -29.25 -17.93 -29.71
CA THR A 716 -30.69 -17.71 -29.47
C THR A 716 -30.91 -17.08 -28.10
N PHE A 717 -29.99 -17.33 -27.16
CA PHE A 717 -30.07 -16.94 -25.75
C PHE A 717 -31.38 -17.38 -25.07
N THR A 718 -31.87 -18.58 -25.41
CA THR A 718 -33.08 -19.16 -24.82
C THR A 718 -32.77 -20.10 -23.65
N LYS A 719 -31.74 -20.94 -23.79
CA LYS A 719 -31.32 -21.90 -22.76
C LYS A 719 -30.06 -21.40 -22.03
N PRO A 720 -30.14 -21.02 -20.74
CA PRO A 720 -28.96 -20.72 -19.95
C PRO A 720 -28.14 -21.99 -19.77
N LYS A 721 -26.82 -21.83 -19.75
CA LYS A 721 -25.91 -22.93 -19.48
C LYS A 721 -25.83 -23.14 -17.97
N GLU A 722 -26.20 -24.34 -17.53
CA GLU A 722 -26.17 -24.70 -16.11
C GLU A 722 -24.74 -24.69 -15.56
N ARG A 723 -24.59 -24.18 -14.34
CA ARG A 723 -23.34 -24.27 -13.59
C ARG A 723 -23.27 -25.65 -12.95
N SER A 724 -22.12 -26.30 -13.07
CA SER A 724 -21.82 -27.52 -12.34
C SER A 724 -21.55 -27.21 -10.86
N ALA A 725 -21.57 -28.24 -10.00
CA ALA A 725 -21.39 -28.08 -8.56
C ALA A 725 -20.05 -27.40 -8.19
N ASP A 726 -18.98 -27.68 -8.94
CA ASP A 726 -17.67 -27.03 -8.78
C ASP A 726 -17.69 -25.53 -9.15
N MET A 727 -18.72 -25.04 -9.85
CA MET A 727 -18.89 -23.63 -10.23
C MET A 727 -19.90 -22.87 -9.37
N GLU A 728 -20.48 -23.50 -8.35
CA GLU A 728 -21.43 -22.84 -7.44
C GLU A 728 -20.79 -21.64 -6.72
N HIS A 729 -19.50 -21.76 -6.36
CA HIS A 729 -18.70 -20.72 -5.72
C HIS A 729 -18.61 -19.41 -6.51
N LEU A 730 -18.92 -19.42 -7.83
CA LEU A 730 -18.85 -18.21 -8.64
C LEU A 730 -19.88 -17.16 -8.19
N GLY A 731 -21.00 -17.56 -7.59
CA GLY A 731 -22.00 -16.64 -7.04
C GLY A 731 -22.40 -15.53 -8.02
N ILE A 732 -22.12 -14.28 -7.64
CA ILE A 732 -22.45 -13.08 -8.42
C ILE A 732 -21.59 -12.93 -9.69
N MET A 733 -20.40 -13.53 -9.72
CA MET A 733 -19.46 -13.42 -10.84
C MET A 733 -20.05 -13.99 -12.14
N GLY A 734 -19.52 -13.53 -13.28
CA GLY A 734 -19.83 -14.07 -14.60
C GLY A 734 -19.33 -15.51 -14.78
N PRO A 735 -19.60 -16.12 -15.94
CA PRO A 735 -19.04 -17.43 -16.28
C PRO A 735 -17.52 -17.37 -16.48
N MET A 736 -16.82 -18.48 -16.23
CA MET A 736 -15.38 -18.57 -16.51
C MET A 736 -15.11 -18.59 -18.01
N ILE A 737 -14.31 -17.63 -18.48
CA ILE A 737 -13.80 -17.61 -19.85
C ILE A 737 -12.36 -18.09 -19.85
N HIS A 738 -12.09 -19.13 -20.65
CA HIS A 738 -10.77 -19.71 -20.81
C HIS A 738 -10.32 -19.57 -22.26
N GLY A 739 -9.10 -19.06 -22.45
CA GLY A 739 -8.40 -19.07 -23.73
C GLY A 739 -6.99 -19.62 -23.57
N LYS A 740 -6.46 -20.25 -24.63
CA LYS A 740 -5.04 -20.56 -24.75
C LYS A 740 -4.33 -19.45 -25.50
N VAL A 741 -3.04 -19.28 -25.21
CA VAL A 741 -2.16 -18.37 -25.97
C VAL A 741 -2.26 -18.70 -27.46
N GLY A 742 -2.52 -17.68 -28.28
CA GLY A 742 -2.69 -17.81 -29.74
C GLY A 742 -4.12 -18.11 -30.20
N GLU A 743 -5.08 -18.37 -29.28
CA GLU A 743 -6.49 -18.52 -29.63
C GLU A 743 -7.20 -17.16 -29.74
N LYS A 744 -8.20 -17.10 -30.64
CA LYS A 744 -9.15 -15.99 -30.70
C LYS A 744 -10.39 -16.34 -29.88
N VAL A 745 -10.74 -15.50 -28.91
CA VAL A 745 -11.97 -15.65 -28.13
C VAL A 745 -13.03 -14.72 -28.71
N LYS A 746 -14.16 -15.30 -29.13
CA LYS A 746 -15.34 -14.57 -29.60
C LYS A 746 -16.41 -14.60 -28.54
N ILE A 747 -16.76 -13.42 -28.01
CA ILE A 747 -17.87 -13.27 -27.08
C ILE A 747 -19.05 -12.68 -27.85
N VAL A 748 -20.13 -13.43 -27.97
CA VAL A 748 -21.41 -12.93 -28.46
C VAL A 748 -22.18 -12.47 -27.24
N PHE A 749 -22.29 -11.15 -27.09
CA PHE A 749 -22.88 -10.51 -25.92
C PHE A 749 -24.28 -9.99 -26.22
N LYS A 750 -25.28 -10.37 -25.41
CA LYS A 750 -26.65 -9.83 -25.49
C LYS A 750 -26.97 -9.02 -24.25
N ASN A 751 -27.44 -7.79 -24.44
CA ASN A 751 -27.95 -7.01 -23.33
C ASN A 751 -29.46 -7.31 -23.14
N MET A 752 -29.82 -8.09 -22.13
CA MET A 752 -31.21 -8.36 -21.76
C MET A 752 -31.73 -7.43 -20.66
N ALA A 753 -30.90 -6.53 -20.15
CA ALA A 753 -31.27 -5.57 -19.12
C ALA A 753 -31.90 -4.30 -19.72
N LYS A 754 -32.44 -3.43 -18.84
CA LYS A 754 -33.18 -2.23 -19.26
C LYS A 754 -32.30 -1.04 -19.64
N ARG A 755 -31.02 -1.05 -19.30
CA ARG A 755 -30.05 0.03 -19.57
C ARG A 755 -28.92 -0.46 -20.49
N PRO A 756 -28.23 0.41 -21.24
CA PRO A 756 -27.07 0.02 -22.02
C PRO A 756 -25.96 -0.56 -21.14
N TYR A 757 -25.33 -1.65 -21.58
CA TYR A 757 -24.18 -2.27 -20.93
C TYR A 757 -23.14 -2.68 -21.98
N SER A 758 -21.91 -2.91 -21.54
CA SER A 758 -20.80 -3.39 -22.35
C SER A 758 -20.19 -4.65 -21.75
N ILE A 759 -19.18 -5.20 -22.41
CA ILE A 759 -18.36 -6.29 -21.89
C ILE A 759 -16.92 -6.05 -22.35
N HIS A 760 -15.98 -6.08 -21.42
CA HIS A 760 -14.55 -5.94 -21.68
C HIS A 760 -13.75 -6.74 -20.65
N ALA A 761 -12.51 -7.10 -20.98
CA ALA A 761 -11.65 -7.86 -20.11
C ALA A 761 -10.28 -7.18 -19.97
N HIS A 762 -9.68 -7.34 -18.80
CA HIS A 762 -8.29 -6.95 -18.55
C HIS A 762 -7.35 -7.90 -19.30
N GLY A 763 -6.19 -7.40 -19.75
CA GLY A 763 -5.10 -8.16 -20.34
C GLY A 763 -5.36 -8.73 -21.74
N VAL A 764 -6.49 -8.42 -22.37
CA VAL A 764 -6.81 -8.87 -23.73
C VAL A 764 -6.52 -7.80 -24.76
N LYS A 765 -6.11 -8.25 -25.95
CA LYS A 765 -5.97 -7.38 -27.11
C LYS A 765 -7.25 -7.35 -27.93
N THR A 766 -7.73 -6.18 -28.29
CA THR A 766 -8.91 -5.97 -29.15
C THR A 766 -8.52 -5.43 -30.52
N ASP A 767 -9.40 -5.62 -31.51
CA ASP A 767 -9.20 -5.10 -32.87
C ASP A 767 -9.39 -3.56 -32.95
N SER A 768 -10.04 -2.96 -31.95
CA SER A 768 -10.30 -1.52 -31.82
C SER A 768 -10.07 -1.08 -30.37
N PRO A 769 -9.53 0.14 -30.12
CA PRO A 769 -9.38 0.69 -28.77
C PRO A 769 -10.72 1.00 -28.09
N GLN A 770 -11.80 1.24 -28.86
CA GLN A 770 -13.09 1.60 -28.27
C GLN A 770 -13.93 0.38 -27.86
N VAL A 771 -14.40 0.38 -26.61
CA VAL A 771 -15.38 -0.59 -26.12
C VAL A 771 -16.79 -0.22 -26.59
N ALA A 772 -17.45 -1.13 -27.30
CA ALA A 772 -18.79 -0.87 -27.86
C ALA A 772 -19.90 -1.02 -26.81
N LEU A 773 -20.77 -0.02 -26.73
CA LEU A 773 -21.99 -0.05 -25.93
C LEU A 773 -23.07 -0.91 -26.60
N THR A 774 -23.65 -1.85 -25.85
CA THR A 774 -24.76 -2.69 -26.31
C THR A 774 -26.07 -2.19 -25.72
N ARG A 775 -26.95 -1.63 -26.55
CA ARG A 775 -28.29 -1.14 -26.13
C ARG A 775 -29.21 -2.30 -25.69
N PRO A 776 -30.23 -2.04 -24.85
CA PRO A 776 -31.22 -3.04 -24.44
C PRO A 776 -31.79 -3.83 -25.63
N GLY A 777 -31.85 -5.15 -25.50
CA GLY A 777 -32.34 -6.08 -26.52
C GLY A 777 -31.42 -6.31 -27.72
N LYS A 778 -30.29 -5.60 -27.81
CA LYS A 778 -29.32 -5.75 -28.90
C LYS A 778 -28.23 -6.77 -28.56
N ILE A 779 -27.62 -7.30 -29.61
CA ILE A 779 -26.49 -8.23 -29.55
C ILE A 779 -25.28 -7.52 -30.15
N TRP A 780 -24.14 -7.66 -29.48
CA TRP A 780 -22.84 -7.24 -29.98
C TRP A 780 -21.87 -8.42 -30.04
N GLN A 781 -20.92 -8.38 -30.95
CA GLN A 781 -19.86 -9.40 -31.04
C GLN A 781 -18.52 -8.77 -30.70
N LEU A 782 -17.95 -9.18 -29.57
CA LEU A 782 -16.61 -8.81 -29.19
C LEU A 782 -15.63 -9.88 -29.67
N TYR A 783 -14.54 -9.43 -30.29
CA TYR A 783 -13.42 -10.25 -30.66
C TYR A 783 -12.22 -9.85 -29.82
N SER A 784 -11.83 -10.73 -28.90
CA SER A 784 -10.61 -10.57 -28.12
C SER A 784 -9.56 -11.59 -28.59
N ARG A 785 -8.31 -11.16 -28.59
CA ARG A 785 -7.15 -11.96 -28.97
C ARG A 785 -6.24 -12.12 -27.75
N GLN A 786 -5.70 -13.32 -27.57
CA GLN A 786 -4.62 -13.57 -26.63
C GLN A 786 -3.31 -13.68 -27.41
N MET A 787 -2.40 -12.71 -27.25
CA MET A 787 -1.07 -12.74 -27.91
C MET A 787 0.04 -13.27 -27.01
N GLU A 788 1.00 -13.91 -27.69
CA GLU A 788 2.22 -14.63 -27.30
C GLU A 788 2.61 -14.67 -25.81
N GLY A 789 2.86 -15.90 -25.37
CA GLY A 789 3.60 -16.28 -24.18
C GLY A 789 4.28 -17.63 -24.46
N LYS A 790 5.51 -17.82 -23.96
CA LYS A 790 6.20 -19.11 -24.08
C LYS A 790 5.40 -20.18 -23.32
N THR A 791 4.87 -21.15 -24.07
CA THR A 791 4.40 -22.50 -23.70
C THR A 791 3.40 -22.67 -22.53
N GLY A 792 2.29 -23.37 -22.79
CA GLY A 792 1.65 -24.30 -21.85
C GLY A 792 0.61 -23.80 -20.85
N HIS A 793 0.42 -22.49 -20.65
CA HIS A 793 -0.44 -21.98 -19.58
C HIS A 793 -1.86 -21.59 -20.04
N VAL A 794 -2.87 -21.97 -19.25
CA VAL A 794 -4.27 -21.52 -19.37
C VAL A 794 -4.41 -20.17 -18.66
N VAL A 795 -5.04 -19.20 -19.32
CA VAL A 795 -5.34 -17.88 -18.72
C VAL A 795 -6.84 -17.79 -18.45
N THR A 796 -7.19 -17.38 -17.23
CA THR A 796 -8.56 -17.13 -16.79
C THR A 796 -8.79 -15.62 -16.74
N TRP A 797 -9.88 -15.15 -17.34
CA TRP A 797 -10.19 -13.73 -17.44
C TRP A 797 -11.31 -13.34 -16.47
N PHE A 798 -11.16 -12.18 -15.84
CA PHE A 798 -12.26 -11.49 -15.15
C PHE A 798 -12.91 -10.48 -16.10
N ILE A 799 -14.25 -10.47 -16.09
CA ILE A 799 -15.06 -9.55 -16.88
C ILE A 799 -15.71 -8.57 -15.93
N SER A 800 -15.56 -7.28 -16.21
CA SER A 800 -16.31 -6.22 -15.54
C SER A 800 -17.28 -5.55 -16.51
N PHE A 801 -18.34 -4.96 -15.95
CA PHE A 801 -19.12 -3.97 -16.69
C PHE A 801 -18.23 -2.75 -16.92
N GLY A 802 -18.04 -2.36 -18.18
CA GLY A 802 -17.44 -1.06 -18.48
C GLY A 802 -18.47 0.03 -18.18
N HIS A 803 -18.24 0.83 -17.14
CA HIS A 803 -18.80 2.17 -17.06
C HIS A 803 -18.03 3.04 -18.06
N ILE A 804 -18.76 3.61 -19.03
CA ILE A 804 -18.28 4.72 -19.87
C ILE A 804 -18.94 5.98 -19.34
#